data_AF-S4RM95-F1
#
_entry.id   AF-S4RM95-F1
#
_cell.length_a   1.000
_cell.length_b   1.000
_cell.length_c   1.000
_cell.angle_alpha   90.00
_cell.angle_beta   90.00
_cell.angle_gamma   90.00
#
_symmetry.space_group_name_H-M   'P 1'
#
loop_
_entity.id
_entity.type
_entity.pdbx_description
1 polymer ?
#
loop_
_entity_poly.entity_id
_entity_poly.type
_entity_poly.pdbx_seq_one_letter_code
_entity_poly.pdbx_strand_id
1 'polypeptide(L)'
;MKGVSLRQAILQAWRERWPDYQWAINLKKLFPRTTSWDVQGLADHLLEQAMVGPAPNALIFSYLKYAINSQMVSYSSILLAITKFEDTSKELCMKTLLDLINNICPKLRHSCHGKAEECMGLCRALLSCLLWLLQCLSHCLERLRANAANAANPGGASSSAGVDNLLGPIAGALEKLLGTTKNRALLHIARLEEQSIWSVVEQTAWKVPECLIGVNIQDEVRTHLEDSILIIKGIPSLLTIHEEHSYKTEYPTVHALVTLEGTMNLTADGQPLMEHLLLVKKMQRIPMQYLLLEVWKACMVGLIEAQEGIEELKWTAFTFLKIPQVLLKLKKCYNGEKPQDFCEELNLAFEHLVKLTPLLDKADHRCNCDCLQLILQECNKLELLSDIHMKKLIGVRTTDREQVPQSKSPENSNVQPNPGLILRAEPTVTNILKTMDADHSKSPEGLLGVLGHMLSGKSLDLLLAAAAATGKLKSFARKFIKLNEFAKHMSGEGTKASQVRALLFDISFLMLCHVTQIYGSEVITSDPSAGGELTFFESWMQLCMPEEGKSLNPEHGLRIDPSKVEALINHLNSSGEMKLVQVKWHEVCASLPGVVNEVLNAWEHGLLTMENVQKITDNLKGKMCSMAVCSVAWLVTHIRLLGLEEREKPLQLIQLLVSPIQGESTLQFYSERVIIMSSILERMCADVLQQTGMTVRFPGGAPSEGSPAPVTRELLPGARPVRELLSSTFSASMARGLLHTRALHALEASLHMGGLHWFTNNLVKELLQETRKESAETAVELLYSIFSLDMHQLTLSLLGHVLPPLLTSPAKWPLLTDPPGRALARLAVWCAITSYSVYNRSQTSARYRKRPREDIEDYVSLFPLDDTQPSKLLRLLSSNEEDPSILSSPGDRSMSSSLSAAQLHNINMKEPLNRVLANLFLLFSWSLTSKVAGPQTQFVQWFVEECVQCEQGSCTSILHFMPFTMVSELMKLPGMNNPKLILAITDLSLPLGRRVAAKGVAAV
;
A
#
# COMPACT_ATOMS: atom_id res chain seq x y z
N MET A 1 73.81 -3.58 -7.90
CA MET A 1 73.43 -4.85 -8.54
C MET A 1 72.31 -4.55 -9.53
N LYS A 2 72.47 -4.87 -10.81
CA LYS A 2 71.42 -4.63 -11.83
C LYS A 2 70.21 -5.50 -11.46
N GLY A 3 69.04 -4.89 -11.25
CA GLY A 3 67.82 -5.63 -10.95
C GLY A 3 67.54 -6.64 -12.05
N VAL A 4 67.42 -7.92 -11.70
CA VAL A 4 67.04 -8.98 -12.64
C VAL A 4 65.59 -8.73 -13.06
N SER A 5 65.32 -8.63 -14.35
CA SER A 5 63.93 -8.48 -14.81
C SER A 5 63.15 -9.78 -14.59
N LEU A 6 61.85 -9.69 -14.31
CA LEU A 6 60.99 -10.86 -14.06
C LEU A 6 61.09 -11.89 -15.20
N ARG A 7 61.14 -11.40 -16.44
CA ARG A 7 61.35 -12.21 -17.64
C ARG A 7 62.69 -12.95 -17.64
N GLN A 8 63.77 -12.30 -17.22
CA GLN A 8 65.09 -12.93 -17.11
C GLN A 8 65.10 -14.00 -16.02
N ALA A 9 64.42 -13.77 -14.88
CA ALA A 9 64.31 -14.76 -13.81
C ALA A 9 63.53 -16.01 -14.25
N ILE A 10 62.43 -15.84 -14.99
CA ILE A 10 61.65 -16.96 -15.55
C ILE A 10 62.49 -17.75 -16.56
N LEU A 11 63.20 -17.06 -17.47
CA LEU A 11 64.04 -17.70 -18.47
C LEU A 11 65.25 -18.42 -17.83
N GLN A 12 65.81 -17.88 -16.76
CA GLN A 12 66.87 -18.55 -15.99
C GLN A 12 66.34 -19.84 -15.35
N ALA A 13 65.19 -19.78 -14.67
CA ALA A 13 64.57 -20.96 -14.07
C ALA A 13 64.20 -22.03 -15.12
N TRP A 14 63.80 -21.60 -16.32
CA TRP A 14 63.54 -22.50 -17.44
C TRP A 14 64.83 -23.14 -17.98
N ARG A 15 65.90 -22.34 -18.19
CA ARG A 15 67.22 -22.85 -18.65
C ARG A 15 67.83 -23.84 -17.67
N GLU A 16 67.72 -23.56 -16.37
CA GLU A 16 68.25 -24.38 -15.29
C GLU A 16 67.29 -25.50 -14.84
N ARG A 17 66.10 -25.63 -15.47
CA ARG A 17 65.08 -26.65 -15.20
C ARG A 17 64.73 -26.79 -13.71
N TRP A 18 64.49 -25.67 -13.04
CA TRP A 18 64.13 -25.69 -11.61
C TRP A 18 62.80 -26.44 -11.38
N PRO A 19 62.66 -27.21 -10.29
CA PRO A 19 61.36 -27.70 -9.87
C PRO A 19 60.48 -26.56 -9.32
N ASP A 20 59.15 -26.71 -9.40
CA ASP A 20 58.18 -25.66 -9.09
C ASP A 20 58.41 -24.96 -7.73
N TYR A 21 58.75 -25.73 -6.68
CA TYR A 21 59.02 -25.19 -5.34
C TYR A 21 60.31 -24.37 -5.27
N GLN A 22 61.37 -24.80 -5.98
CA GLN A 22 62.66 -24.11 -6.01
C GLN A 22 62.54 -22.81 -6.81
N TRP A 23 61.78 -22.84 -7.91
CA TRP A 23 61.40 -21.65 -8.65
C TRP A 23 60.67 -20.63 -7.77
N ALA A 24 59.63 -21.05 -7.06
CA ALA A 24 58.86 -20.15 -6.20
C ALA A 24 59.70 -19.54 -5.06
N ILE A 25 60.61 -20.32 -4.44
CA ILE A 25 61.52 -19.82 -3.40
C ILE A 25 62.49 -18.78 -3.96
N ASN A 26 63.11 -19.06 -5.12
CA ASN A 26 64.05 -18.13 -5.74
C ASN A 26 63.35 -16.88 -6.27
N LEU A 27 62.12 -16.99 -6.77
CA LEU A 27 61.30 -15.84 -7.17
C LEU A 27 61.02 -14.93 -5.96
N LYS A 28 60.63 -15.50 -4.82
CA LYS A 28 60.42 -14.74 -3.56
C LYS A 28 61.69 -14.07 -3.03
N LYS A 29 62.87 -14.67 -3.26
CA LYS A 29 64.17 -14.07 -2.89
C LYS A 29 64.53 -12.89 -3.79
N LEU A 30 64.26 -13.00 -5.09
CA LEU A 30 64.57 -11.97 -6.09
C LEU A 30 63.58 -10.79 -6.04
N PHE A 31 62.35 -11.04 -5.61
CA PHE A 31 61.29 -10.04 -5.47
C PHE A 31 60.68 -10.09 -4.05
N PRO A 32 61.34 -9.51 -3.03
CA PRO A 32 60.83 -9.48 -1.66
C PRO A 32 59.58 -8.61 -1.51
N ARG A 33 58.70 -8.99 -0.57
CA ARG A 33 57.35 -8.45 -0.31
C ARG A 33 57.26 -6.91 -0.42
N THR A 34 56.56 -6.44 -1.45
CA THR A 34 55.78 -5.19 -1.35
C THR A 34 54.35 -5.53 -0.91
N THR A 35 53.55 -4.54 -0.55
CA THR A 35 52.33 -4.60 0.27
C THR A 35 51.17 -5.48 -0.25
N SER A 36 51.30 -6.16 -1.39
CA SER A 36 50.37 -7.17 -1.91
C SER A 36 51.13 -8.41 -2.39
N TRP A 37 50.55 -9.61 -2.23
CA TRP A 37 51.17 -10.89 -2.61
C TRP A 37 51.31 -11.11 -4.12
N ASP A 38 50.75 -10.22 -4.96
CA ASP A 38 50.85 -10.27 -6.42
C ASP A 38 52.18 -9.65 -6.88
N VAL A 39 53.10 -10.47 -7.39
CA VAL A 39 54.23 -9.97 -8.19
C VAL A 39 53.65 -9.39 -9.47
N GLN A 40 53.61 -8.06 -9.58
CA GLN A 40 52.95 -7.36 -10.67
C GLN A 40 53.44 -7.85 -12.04
N GLY A 41 52.50 -8.29 -12.89
CA GLY A 41 52.79 -8.82 -14.22
C GLY A 41 53.32 -10.26 -14.26
N LEU A 42 53.41 -11.00 -13.15
CA LEU A 42 53.89 -12.39 -13.15
C LEU A 42 53.04 -13.33 -14.00
N ALA A 43 51.71 -13.21 -13.92
CA ALA A 43 50.80 -13.99 -14.75
C ALA A 43 51.02 -13.72 -16.25
N ASP A 44 51.13 -12.44 -16.63
CA ASP A 44 51.42 -12.02 -18.01
C ASP A 44 52.71 -12.63 -18.53
N HIS A 45 53.82 -12.46 -17.79
CA HIS A 45 55.13 -12.95 -18.23
C HIS A 45 55.20 -14.48 -18.28
N LEU A 46 54.57 -15.20 -17.34
CA LEU A 46 54.52 -16.66 -17.37
C LEU A 46 53.72 -17.16 -18.57
N LEU A 47 52.58 -16.54 -18.87
CA LEU A 47 51.70 -16.95 -19.96
C LEU A 47 52.32 -16.60 -21.32
N GLU A 48 52.90 -15.41 -21.49
CA GLU A 48 53.64 -15.02 -22.70
C GLU A 48 54.78 -15.99 -23.00
N GLN A 49 55.59 -16.35 -21.98
CA GLN A 49 56.71 -17.28 -22.18
C GLN A 49 56.25 -18.73 -22.38
N ALA A 50 55.11 -19.13 -21.81
CA ALA A 50 54.55 -20.45 -22.02
C ALA A 50 54.01 -20.64 -23.45
N MET A 51 53.50 -19.59 -24.09
CA MET A 51 52.75 -19.66 -25.36
C MET A 51 53.57 -19.29 -26.62
N VAL A 52 54.90 -19.19 -26.52
CA VAL A 52 55.77 -18.85 -27.65
C VAL A 52 55.69 -19.90 -28.78
N GLY A 53 55.68 -21.19 -28.42
CA GLY A 53 55.65 -22.31 -29.37
C GLY A 53 54.26 -22.65 -29.93
N PRO A 54 54.18 -23.64 -30.84
CA PRO A 54 52.92 -24.19 -31.35
C PRO A 54 52.15 -25.01 -30.29
N ALA A 55 52.84 -25.44 -29.24
CA ALA A 55 52.29 -26.06 -28.04
C ALA A 55 52.86 -25.35 -26.80
N PRO A 56 52.12 -25.34 -25.68
CA PRO A 56 52.54 -24.65 -24.47
C PRO A 56 53.78 -25.31 -23.85
N ASN A 57 54.73 -24.50 -23.39
CA ASN A 57 55.91 -24.98 -22.68
C ASN A 57 55.50 -25.58 -21.32
N ALA A 58 55.59 -26.91 -21.21
CA ALA A 58 55.10 -27.66 -20.05
C ALA A 58 55.70 -27.22 -18.71
N LEU A 59 56.99 -26.84 -18.68
CA LEU A 59 57.68 -26.42 -17.45
C LEU A 59 57.26 -25.01 -17.01
N ILE A 60 57.17 -24.06 -17.94
CA ILE A 60 56.70 -22.71 -17.59
C ILE A 60 55.21 -22.74 -17.21
N PHE A 61 54.45 -23.64 -17.84
CA PHE A 61 53.05 -23.86 -17.49
C PHE A 61 52.89 -24.56 -16.12
N SER A 62 53.83 -25.41 -15.69
CA SER A 62 53.83 -25.96 -14.32
C SER A 62 54.11 -24.87 -13.29
N TYR A 63 55.01 -23.93 -13.57
CA TYR A 63 55.21 -22.74 -12.73
C TYR A 63 53.93 -21.89 -12.61
N LEU A 64 53.20 -21.69 -13.71
CA LEU A 64 51.91 -21.00 -13.67
C LEU A 64 50.90 -21.77 -12.81
N LYS A 65 50.70 -23.07 -13.03
CA LYS A 65 49.80 -23.90 -12.20
C LYS A 65 50.19 -23.85 -10.72
N TYR A 66 51.48 -23.90 -10.41
CA TYR A 66 51.98 -23.79 -9.05
C TYR A 66 51.69 -22.40 -8.46
N ALA A 67 51.93 -21.32 -9.22
CA ALA A 67 51.63 -19.96 -8.79
C ALA A 67 50.14 -19.74 -8.47
N ILE A 68 49.26 -20.36 -9.26
CA ILE A 68 47.80 -20.34 -9.03
C ILE A 68 47.44 -21.08 -7.74
N ASN A 69 47.93 -22.31 -7.58
CA ASN A 69 47.59 -23.13 -6.41
C ASN A 69 48.22 -22.60 -5.10
N SER A 70 49.33 -21.87 -5.20
CA SER A 70 50.01 -21.24 -4.06
C SER A 70 49.59 -19.79 -3.80
N GLN A 71 48.58 -19.28 -4.52
CA GLN A 71 48.07 -17.90 -4.42
C GLN A 71 49.16 -16.82 -4.57
N MET A 72 50.19 -17.10 -5.39
CA MET A 72 51.22 -16.12 -5.77
C MET A 72 50.76 -15.16 -6.87
N VAL A 73 49.65 -15.50 -7.52
CA VAL A 73 48.94 -14.68 -8.52
C VAL A 73 47.44 -14.72 -8.23
N SER A 74 46.78 -13.58 -8.30
CA SER A 74 45.33 -13.47 -8.19
C SER A 74 44.63 -14.05 -9.43
N TYR A 75 43.43 -14.62 -9.23
CA TYR A 75 42.59 -15.14 -10.32
C TYR A 75 42.25 -14.06 -11.36
N SER A 76 42.03 -12.82 -10.93
CA SER A 76 41.83 -11.66 -11.83
C SER A 76 43.02 -11.47 -12.77
N SER A 77 44.24 -11.44 -12.25
CA SER A 77 45.46 -11.26 -13.05
C SER A 77 45.66 -12.37 -14.09
N ILE A 78 45.32 -13.61 -13.77
CA ILE A 78 45.43 -14.74 -14.71
C ILE A 78 44.38 -14.64 -15.81
N LEU A 79 43.12 -14.37 -15.45
CA LEU A 79 42.04 -14.23 -16.43
C LEU A 79 42.35 -13.10 -17.42
N LEU A 80 42.86 -11.95 -16.94
CA LEU A 80 43.30 -10.86 -17.80
C LEU A 80 44.49 -11.26 -18.69
N ALA A 81 45.47 -12.00 -18.14
CA ALA A 81 46.60 -12.49 -18.93
C ALA A 81 46.15 -13.44 -20.06
N ILE A 82 45.14 -14.29 -19.81
CA ILE A 82 44.54 -15.18 -20.84
C ILE A 82 43.89 -14.35 -21.94
N THR A 83 43.15 -13.29 -21.59
CA THR A 83 42.41 -12.48 -22.58
C THR A 83 43.29 -11.73 -23.59
N LYS A 84 44.60 -11.58 -23.30
CA LYS A 84 45.59 -10.99 -24.23
C LYS A 84 46.04 -11.94 -25.32
N PHE A 85 45.67 -13.23 -25.25
CA PHE A 85 46.04 -14.22 -26.26
C PHE A 85 45.07 -14.17 -27.46
N GLU A 86 45.54 -13.61 -28.58
CA GLU A 86 44.73 -13.40 -29.79
C GLU A 86 44.98 -14.44 -30.90
N ASP A 87 46.06 -15.25 -30.78
CA ASP A 87 46.47 -16.18 -31.84
C ASP A 87 45.66 -17.50 -31.83
N THR A 88 44.49 -17.46 -32.45
CA THR A 88 43.57 -18.60 -32.58
C THR A 88 44.10 -19.74 -33.46
N SER A 89 45.24 -19.56 -34.15
CA SER A 89 45.84 -20.60 -34.98
C SER A 89 46.55 -21.69 -34.17
N LYS A 90 46.92 -21.39 -32.92
CA LYS A 90 47.60 -22.33 -31.99
C LYS A 90 46.60 -23.14 -31.17
N GLU A 91 46.01 -24.14 -31.79
CA GLU A 91 44.92 -24.97 -31.21
C GLU A 91 45.27 -25.63 -29.86
N LEU A 92 46.50 -26.13 -29.70
CA LEU A 92 46.96 -26.76 -28.45
C LEU A 92 47.13 -25.74 -27.31
N CYS A 93 47.59 -24.52 -27.62
CA CYS A 93 47.67 -23.44 -26.65
C CYS A 93 46.26 -23.00 -26.23
N MET A 94 45.35 -22.83 -27.19
CA MET A 94 43.94 -22.51 -26.94
C MET A 94 43.25 -23.53 -26.04
N LYS A 95 43.38 -24.83 -26.36
CA LYS A 95 42.82 -25.90 -25.54
C LYS A 95 43.35 -25.85 -24.10
N THR A 96 44.65 -25.61 -23.93
CA THR A 96 45.28 -25.55 -22.61
C THR A 96 44.85 -24.32 -21.79
N LEU A 97 44.59 -23.19 -22.45
CA LEU A 97 44.03 -21.99 -21.82
C LEU A 97 42.56 -22.20 -21.42
N LEU A 98 41.76 -22.85 -22.25
CA LEU A 98 40.38 -23.22 -21.94
C LEU A 98 40.31 -24.21 -20.78
N ASP A 99 41.21 -25.20 -20.74
CA ASP A 99 41.37 -26.12 -19.60
C ASP A 99 41.77 -25.37 -18.32
N LEU A 100 42.57 -24.31 -18.44
CA LEU A 100 42.93 -23.46 -17.30
C LEU A 100 41.71 -22.68 -16.77
N ILE A 101 40.91 -22.07 -17.65
CA ILE A 101 39.65 -21.40 -17.27
C ILE A 101 38.70 -22.39 -16.60
N ASN A 102 38.55 -23.58 -17.20
CA ASN A 102 37.74 -24.68 -16.67
C ASN A 102 38.16 -25.12 -15.26
N ASN A 103 39.44 -24.99 -14.91
CA ASN A 103 39.98 -25.29 -13.59
C ASN A 103 39.87 -24.11 -12.61
N ILE A 104 39.85 -22.87 -13.09
CA ILE A 104 39.77 -21.65 -12.27
C ILE A 104 38.33 -21.32 -11.88
N CYS A 105 37.38 -21.34 -12.83
CA CYS A 105 36.00 -20.90 -12.60
C CYS A 105 35.31 -21.58 -11.39
N PRO A 106 35.46 -22.91 -11.16
CA PRO A 106 34.91 -23.55 -9.98
C PRO A 106 35.58 -23.11 -8.65
N LYS A 107 36.87 -22.74 -8.69
CA LYS A 107 37.67 -22.32 -7.52
C LYS A 107 37.40 -20.88 -7.08
N LEU A 108 36.86 -20.05 -7.97
CA LEU A 108 36.40 -18.68 -7.64
C LEU A 108 35.33 -18.67 -6.53
N ARG A 109 34.67 -19.81 -6.28
CA ARG A 109 33.68 -19.98 -5.21
C ARG A 109 34.25 -19.68 -3.81
N HIS A 110 35.53 -19.96 -3.53
CA HIS A 110 36.07 -19.98 -2.17
C HIS A 110 37.17 -18.95 -1.87
N SER A 111 37.63 -18.14 -2.84
CA SER A 111 38.96 -17.53 -2.74
C SER A 111 39.04 -16.00 -2.79
N CYS A 112 37.93 -15.26 -2.78
CA CYS A 112 37.96 -13.80 -2.94
C CYS A 112 37.60 -13.06 -1.64
N HIS A 113 38.47 -13.13 -0.63
CA HIS A 113 38.40 -12.31 0.59
C HIS A 113 39.23 -11.02 0.49
N GLY A 114 39.42 -10.53 -0.73
CA GLY A 114 40.33 -9.43 -1.07
C GLY A 114 39.81 -8.03 -0.71
N LYS A 115 40.64 -7.02 -0.96
CA LYS A 115 40.21 -5.61 -0.88
C LYS A 115 39.14 -5.33 -1.94
N ALA A 116 38.34 -4.27 -1.77
CA ALA A 116 37.29 -3.91 -2.72
C ALA A 116 37.82 -3.70 -4.16
N GLU A 117 39.03 -3.14 -4.29
CA GLU A 117 39.71 -2.96 -5.58
C GLU A 117 40.05 -4.28 -6.27
N GLU A 118 40.45 -5.31 -5.51
CA GLU A 118 40.73 -6.65 -6.06
C GLU A 118 39.44 -7.33 -6.55
N CYS A 119 38.33 -7.11 -5.83
CA CYS A 119 37.02 -7.61 -6.23
C CYS A 119 36.51 -6.91 -7.51
N MET A 120 36.73 -5.60 -7.64
CA MET A 120 36.44 -4.87 -8.89
C MET A 120 37.35 -5.35 -10.03
N GLY A 121 38.63 -5.61 -9.76
CA GLY A 121 39.54 -6.22 -10.72
C GLY A 121 39.04 -7.58 -11.21
N LEU A 122 38.44 -8.39 -10.32
CA LEU A 122 37.80 -9.65 -10.71
C LEU A 122 36.58 -9.44 -11.59
N CYS A 123 35.71 -8.46 -11.29
CA CYS A 123 34.57 -8.12 -12.15
C CYS A 123 35.02 -7.81 -13.59
N ARG A 124 36.03 -6.94 -13.75
CA ARG A 124 36.60 -6.60 -15.06
C ARG A 124 37.20 -7.81 -15.76
N ALA A 125 37.98 -8.61 -15.04
CA ALA A 125 38.60 -9.82 -15.58
C ALA A 125 37.57 -10.85 -16.06
N LEU A 126 36.46 -11.04 -15.33
CA LEU A 126 35.36 -11.92 -15.74
C LEU A 126 34.66 -11.41 -17.01
N LEU A 127 34.44 -10.10 -17.12
CA LEU A 127 33.84 -9.49 -18.31
C LEU A 127 34.75 -9.63 -19.53
N SER A 128 36.05 -9.34 -19.39
CA SER A 128 37.03 -9.54 -20.47
C SER A 128 37.15 -11.01 -20.86
N CYS A 129 37.13 -11.93 -19.89
CA CYS A 129 37.16 -13.38 -20.15
C CYS A 129 35.90 -13.84 -20.89
N LEU A 130 34.72 -13.34 -20.53
CA LEU A 130 33.47 -13.63 -21.24
C LEU A 130 33.54 -13.16 -22.69
N LEU A 131 34.02 -11.93 -22.93
CA LEU A 131 34.20 -11.41 -24.29
C LEU A 131 35.18 -12.26 -25.09
N TRP A 132 36.32 -12.63 -24.51
CA TRP A 132 37.33 -13.47 -25.16
C TRP A 132 36.75 -14.84 -25.53
N LEU A 133 35.99 -15.49 -24.65
CA LEU A 133 35.31 -16.76 -24.95
C LEU A 133 34.31 -16.63 -26.09
N LEU A 134 33.53 -15.54 -26.14
CA LEU A 134 32.58 -15.28 -27.24
C LEU A 134 33.30 -15.00 -28.57
N GLN A 135 34.43 -14.30 -28.54
CA GLN A 135 35.26 -14.08 -29.74
C GLN A 135 35.85 -15.40 -30.25
N CYS A 136 36.36 -16.24 -29.35
CA CYS A 136 36.85 -17.57 -29.69
C CYS A 136 35.75 -18.45 -30.30
N LEU A 137 34.54 -18.39 -29.72
CA LEU A 137 33.37 -19.08 -30.25
C LEU A 137 33.00 -18.58 -31.65
N SER A 138 32.90 -17.27 -31.84
CA SER A 138 32.58 -16.65 -33.14
C SER A 138 33.59 -17.08 -34.21
N HIS A 139 34.88 -17.02 -33.89
CA HIS A 139 35.94 -17.41 -34.81
C HIS A 139 35.89 -18.91 -35.17
N CYS A 140 35.60 -19.79 -34.21
CA CYS A 140 35.42 -21.22 -34.48
C CYS A 140 34.22 -21.47 -35.39
N LEU A 141 33.09 -20.81 -35.13
CA LEU A 141 31.86 -20.95 -35.94
C LEU A 141 32.02 -20.41 -37.36
N GLU A 142 32.68 -19.26 -37.54
CA GLU A 142 32.98 -18.69 -38.86
C GLU A 142 33.86 -19.64 -39.70
N ARG A 143 34.88 -20.24 -39.07
CA ARG A 143 35.78 -21.20 -39.73
C ARG A 143 35.06 -22.48 -40.11
N LEU A 144 34.17 -23.00 -39.26
CA LEU A 144 33.34 -24.16 -39.59
C LEU A 144 32.33 -23.86 -40.70
N ARG A 145 31.74 -22.66 -40.72
CA ARG A 145 30.86 -22.20 -41.81
C ARG A 145 31.62 -22.08 -43.13
N ALA A 146 32.83 -21.53 -43.12
CA ALA A 146 33.68 -21.45 -44.31
C ALA A 146 34.04 -22.85 -44.83
N ASN A 147 34.35 -23.79 -43.93
CA ASN A 147 34.62 -25.18 -44.28
C ASN A 147 33.37 -25.91 -44.84
N ALA A 148 32.19 -25.66 -44.28
CA ALA A 148 30.93 -26.21 -44.78
C ALA A 148 30.57 -25.67 -46.17
N ALA A 149 30.82 -24.38 -46.43
CA ALA A 149 30.64 -23.78 -47.75
C ALA A 149 31.64 -24.34 -48.79
N ASN A 150 32.88 -24.62 -48.37
CA ASN A 150 33.92 -25.19 -49.22
C ASN A 150 33.74 -26.70 -49.50
N ALA A 151 33.04 -27.43 -48.62
CA ALA A 151 32.73 -28.86 -48.80
C ALA A 151 31.76 -29.14 -49.98
N ALA A 152 31.11 -28.11 -50.52
CA ALA A 152 30.31 -28.21 -51.76
C ALA A 152 31.18 -28.31 -53.04
N ASN A 153 32.51 -28.16 -52.95
CA ASN A 153 33.44 -28.33 -54.08
C ASN A 153 34.31 -29.62 -53.92
N PRO A 154 34.42 -30.52 -54.92
CA PRO A 154 34.97 -31.88 -54.74
C PRO A 154 36.52 -31.99 -54.72
N GLY A 155 37.25 -30.96 -54.27
CA GLY A 155 38.71 -30.88 -54.51
C GLY A 155 39.62 -30.60 -53.31
N GLY A 156 39.11 -30.39 -52.09
CA GLY A 156 39.91 -29.92 -50.96
C GLY A 156 39.73 -30.72 -49.68
N ALA A 157 40.40 -31.86 -49.55
CA ALA A 157 40.58 -32.50 -48.25
C ALA A 157 41.65 -31.73 -47.45
N SER A 158 41.22 -30.84 -46.56
CA SER A 158 42.12 -30.27 -45.54
C SER A 158 41.43 -30.04 -44.20
N SER A 159 41.91 -30.77 -43.19
CA SER A 159 41.88 -30.47 -41.75
C SER A 159 40.58 -29.94 -41.13
N SER A 160 39.46 -30.67 -41.21
CA SER A 160 38.25 -30.37 -40.42
C SER A 160 38.35 -30.81 -38.94
N ALA A 161 39.22 -31.78 -38.63
CA ALA A 161 39.24 -32.43 -37.31
C ALA A 161 39.78 -31.57 -36.13
N GLY A 162 40.48 -30.45 -36.39
CA GLY A 162 41.10 -29.63 -35.34
C GLY A 162 40.13 -28.65 -34.65
N VAL A 163 39.24 -28.03 -35.43
CA VAL A 163 38.35 -26.94 -34.96
C VAL A 163 37.16 -27.48 -34.17
N ASP A 164 36.62 -28.65 -34.56
CA ASP A 164 35.55 -29.34 -33.82
C ASP A 164 35.98 -29.67 -32.37
N ASN A 165 37.28 -29.93 -32.16
CA ASN A 165 37.83 -30.26 -30.85
C ASN A 165 37.90 -29.07 -29.86
N LEU A 166 37.68 -27.84 -30.31
CA LEU A 166 37.71 -26.63 -29.47
C LEU A 166 36.31 -26.15 -29.04
N LEU A 167 35.25 -26.49 -29.78
CA LEU A 167 33.88 -26.08 -29.48
C LEU A 167 33.39 -26.60 -28.11
N GLY A 168 33.58 -27.89 -27.83
CA GLY A 168 33.21 -28.48 -26.54
C GLY A 168 33.91 -27.82 -25.34
N PRO A 169 35.25 -27.65 -25.36
CA PRO A 169 35.97 -26.91 -24.33
C PRO A 169 35.53 -25.44 -24.14
N ILE A 170 35.17 -24.72 -25.22
CA ILE A 170 34.63 -23.35 -25.15
C ILE A 170 33.25 -23.34 -24.48
N ALA A 171 32.35 -24.24 -24.90
CA ALA A 171 31.02 -24.38 -24.32
C ALA A 171 31.10 -24.70 -22.82
N GLY A 172 31.96 -25.65 -22.42
CA GLY A 172 32.19 -25.99 -21.02
C GLY A 172 32.81 -24.85 -20.19
N ALA A 173 33.66 -24.02 -20.80
CA ALA A 173 34.22 -22.84 -20.15
C ALA A 173 33.17 -21.74 -19.93
N LEU A 174 32.30 -21.49 -20.91
CA LEU A 174 31.16 -20.57 -20.80
C LEU A 174 30.18 -21.03 -19.74
N GLU A 175 29.80 -22.31 -19.75
CA GLU A 175 28.90 -22.90 -18.77
C GLU A 175 29.43 -22.75 -17.34
N LYS A 176 30.70 -23.08 -17.09
CA LYS A 176 31.29 -22.92 -15.73
C LYS A 176 31.44 -21.47 -15.30
N LEU A 177 31.70 -20.56 -16.24
CA LEU A 177 31.78 -19.13 -15.94
C LEU A 177 30.40 -18.57 -15.57
N LEU A 178 29.35 -18.96 -16.30
CA LEU A 178 27.97 -18.47 -16.11
C LEU A 178 27.15 -19.26 -15.09
N GLY A 179 27.59 -20.47 -14.72
CA GLY A 179 26.80 -21.44 -13.97
C GLY A 179 26.49 -21.04 -12.52
N THR A 180 27.21 -20.08 -11.94
CA THR A 180 26.94 -19.61 -10.57
C THR A 180 26.26 -18.24 -10.53
N THR A 181 25.28 -18.07 -9.64
CA THR A 181 24.63 -16.76 -9.41
C THR A 181 25.63 -15.69 -8.96
N LYS A 182 26.69 -16.10 -8.25
CA LYS A 182 27.83 -15.25 -7.88
C LYS A 182 28.51 -14.64 -9.11
N ASN A 183 28.94 -15.46 -10.07
CA ASN A 183 29.63 -14.96 -11.27
C ASN A 183 28.70 -14.08 -12.11
N ARG A 184 27.43 -14.47 -12.25
CA ARG A 184 26.43 -13.66 -12.97
C ARG A 184 26.20 -12.30 -12.29
N ALA A 185 26.23 -12.24 -10.96
CA ALA A 185 26.14 -10.99 -10.20
C ALA A 185 27.41 -10.12 -10.38
N LEU A 186 28.62 -10.70 -10.35
CA LEU A 186 29.86 -9.97 -10.62
C LEU A 186 29.91 -9.42 -12.06
N LEU A 187 29.45 -10.19 -13.05
CA LEU A 187 29.29 -9.72 -14.44
C LEU A 187 28.27 -8.59 -14.55
N HIS A 188 27.18 -8.63 -13.79
CA HIS A 188 26.22 -7.52 -13.73
C HIS A 188 26.86 -6.23 -13.21
N ILE A 189 27.72 -6.30 -12.18
CA ILE A 189 28.48 -5.16 -11.69
C ILE A 189 29.48 -4.68 -12.75
N ALA A 190 30.21 -5.60 -13.37
CA ALA A 190 31.19 -5.29 -14.41
C ALA A 190 30.58 -4.54 -15.59
N ARG A 191 29.37 -4.96 -16.03
CA ARG A 191 28.59 -4.27 -17.06
C ARG A 191 28.36 -2.80 -16.74
N LEU A 192 27.96 -2.49 -15.51
CA LEU A 192 27.67 -1.11 -15.08
C LEU A 192 28.93 -0.26 -14.97
N GLU A 193 30.08 -0.89 -14.75
CA GLU A 193 31.38 -0.21 -14.69
C GLU A 193 31.99 0.00 -16.09
N GLU A 194 31.86 -0.98 -16.99
CA GLU A 194 32.48 -1.01 -18.33
C GLU A 194 31.44 -1.23 -19.45
N GLN A 195 30.51 -0.28 -19.59
CA GLN A 195 29.40 -0.34 -20.56
C GLN A 195 29.87 -0.48 -22.02
N SER A 196 31.06 0.03 -22.36
CA SER A 196 31.65 -0.08 -23.70
C SER A 196 31.97 -1.53 -24.06
N ILE A 197 32.61 -2.28 -23.15
CA ILE A 197 32.96 -3.69 -23.33
C ILE A 197 31.69 -4.56 -23.36
N TRP A 198 30.72 -4.26 -22.48
CA TRP A 198 29.44 -4.96 -22.49
C TRP A 198 28.68 -4.82 -23.81
N SER A 199 28.68 -3.64 -24.43
CA SER A 199 28.07 -3.44 -25.75
C SER A 199 28.64 -4.40 -26.81
N VAL A 200 29.94 -4.70 -26.74
CA VAL A 200 30.60 -5.67 -27.63
C VAL A 200 30.21 -7.12 -27.27
N VAL A 201 30.11 -7.44 -25.98
CA VAL A 201 29.61 -8.74 -25.50
C VAL A 201 28.18 -8.99 -26.00
N GLU A 202 27.29 -8.00 -25.91
CA GLU A 202 25.94 -8.12 -26.46
C GLU A 202 25.98 -8.37 -27.97
N GLN A 203 26.67 -7.52 -28.73
CA GLN A 203 26.74 -7.65 -30.19
C GLN A 203 27.31 -9.01 -30.63
N THR A 204 28.34 -9.52 -29.95
CA THR A 204 28.92 -10.84 -30.25
C THR A 204 27.97 -11.96 -29.88
N ALA A 205 27.35 -11.92 -28.69
CA ALA A 205 26.36 -12.90 -28.27
C ALA A 205 25.11 -12.94 -29.16
N TRP A 206 24.68 -11.81 -29.73
CA TRP A 206 23.56 -11.74 -30.68
C TRP A 206 23.86 -12.42 -32.02
N LYS A 207 25.12 -12.41 -32.49
CA LYS A 207 25.54 -13.03 -33.75
C LYS A 207 25.70 -14.55 -33.67
N VAL A 208 25.98 -15.09 -32.48
CA VAL A 208 26.25 -16.52 -32.27
C VAL A 208 25.08 -17.43 -32.71
N PRO A 209 23.79 -17.16 -32.36
CA PRO A 209 22.67 -17.96 -32.84
C PRO A 209 22.55 -18.03 -34.36
N GLU A 210 22.75 -16.90 -35.05
CA GLU A 210 22.78 -16.87 -36.52
C GLU A 210 23.94 -17.69 -37.07
N CYS A 211 25.10 -17.67 -36.41
CA CYS A 211 26.28 -18.46 -36.74
C CYS A 211 26.09 -19.97 -36.56
N LEU A 212 25.24 -20.40 -35.64
CA LEU A 212 24.93 -21.81 -35.38
C LEU A 212 24.03 -22.44 -36.46
N ILE A 213 23.26 -21.62 -37.21
CA ILE A 213 22.41 -22.08 -38.31
C ILE A 213 23.31 -22.59 -39.46
N GLY A 214 23.13 -23.86 -39.82
CA GLY A 214 23.82 -24.51 -40.94
C GLY A 214 25.19 -25.12 -40.61
N VAL A 215 25.59 -25.16 -39.32
CA VAL A 215 26.83 -25.85 -38.87
C VAL A 215 26.48 -27.20 -38.24
N ASN A 216 27.18 -28.27 -38.63
CA ASN A 216 26.99 -29.61 -38.08
C ASN A 216 27.80 -29.77 -36.77
N ILE A 217 27.13 -29.68 -35.62
CA ILE A 217 27.72 -29.77 -34.27
C ILE A 217 26.89 -30.78 -33.46
N GLN A 218 27.50 -31.45 -32.48
CA GLN A 218 26.78 -32.30 -31.52
C GLN A 218 25.67 -31.53 -30.80
N ASP A 219 24.49 -32.13 -30.67
CA ASP A 219 23.30 -31.48 -30.10
C ASP A 219 23.50 -31.06 -28.62
N GLU A 220 24.25 -31.84 -27.83
CA GLU A 220 24.60 -31.48 -26.45
C GLU A 220 25.37 -30.16 -26.39
N VAL A 221 26.40 -30.00 -27.22
CA VAL A 221 27.19 -28.76 -27.28
C VAL A 221 26.35 -27.58 -27.78
N ARG A 222 25.44 -27.82 -28.74
CA ARG A 222 24.51 -26.80 -29.23
C ARG A 222 23.61 -26.28 -28.11
N THR A 223 22.97 -27.17 -27.35
CA THR A 223 22.08 -26.79 -26.24
C THR A 223 22.81 -25.99 -25.16
N HIS A 224 24.02 -26.42 -24.75
CA HIS A 224 24.84 -25.67 -23.79
C HIS A 224 25.19 -24.25 -24.25
N LEU A 225 25.45 -24.06 -25.54
CA LEU A 225 25.72 -22.74 -26.12
C LEU A 225 24.47 -21.86 -26.15
N GLU A 226 23.33 -22.40 -26.58
CA GLU A 226 22.04 -21.69 -26.60
C GLU A 226 21.62 -21.24 -25.19
N ASP A 227 21.76 -22.12 -24.19
CA ASP A 227 21.51 -21.82 -22.78
C ASP A 227 22.45 -20.73 -22.26
N SER A 228 23.75 -20.81 -22.60
CA SER A 228 24.74 -19.80 -22.22
C SER A 228 24.40 -18.42 -22.78
N ILE A 229 23.97 -18.34 -24.05
CA ILE A 229 23.53 -17.09 -24.68
C ILE A 229 22.27 -16.55 -24.01
N LEU A 230 21.31 -17.42 -23.66
CA LEU A 230 20.09 -17.02 -22.95
C LEU A 230 20.42 -16.46 -21.56
N ILE A 231 21.35 -17.08 -20.84
CA ILE A 231 21.84 -16.59 -19.54
C ILE A 231 22.51 -15.22 -19.70
N ILE A 232 23.37 -15.02 -20.70
CA ILE A 232 24.04 -13.74 -20.97
C ILE A 232 23.00 -12.64 -21.21
N LYS A 233 21.98 -12.91 -22.04
CA LYS A 233 20.85 -11.99 -22.29
C LYS A 233 20.05 -11.69 -21.02
N GLY A 234 20.03 -12.60 -20.05
CA GLY A 234 19.39 -12.44 -18.74
C GLY A 234 20.23 -11.74 -17.65
N ILE A 235 21.53 -11.47 -17.86
CA ILE A 235 22.37 -10.78 -16.86
C ILE A 235 21.84 -9.37 -16.52
N PRO A 236 21.36 -8.54 -17.46
CA PRO A 236 20.77 -7.25 -17.14
C PRO A 236 19.53 -7.35 -16.23
N SER A 237 18.77 -8.44 -16.30
CA SER A 237 17.55 -8.67 -15.53
C SER A 237 17.76 -9.48 -14.24
N LEU A 238 19.00 -9.70 -13.81
CA LEU A 238 19.36 -10.55 -12.67
C LEU A 238 18.75 -10.10 -11.31
N LEU A 239 18.41 -8.82 -11.20
CA LEU A 239 17.72 -8.22 -10.04
C LEU A 239 16.23 -8.59 -9.95
N THR A 240 15.65 -9.18 -10.99
CA THR A 240 14.27 -9.70 -10.94
C THR A 240 14.25 -10.99 -10.12
N ILE A 241 14.12 -10.84 -8.81
CA ILE A 241 13.89 -11.96 -7.89
C ILE A 241 12.51 -12.52 -8.20
N HIS A 242 12.47 -13.63 -8.94
CA HIS A 242 11.30 -14.47 -9.08
C HIS A 242 11.40 -15.55 -7.99
N GLU A 243 10.66 -15.39 -6.90
CA GLU A 243 10.36 -16.54 -6.04
C GLU A 243 9.28 -17.39 -6.73
N GLU A 244 9.37 -18.70 -6.54
CA GLU A 244 8.31 -19.62 -6.92
C GLU A 244 7.02 -19.19 -6.22
N HIS A 245 5.95 -19.02 -7.00
CA HIS A 245 4.66 -18.60 -6.48
C HIS A 245 4.11 -19.74 -5.62
N SER A 246 4.10 -19.57 -4.29
CA SER A 246 3.25 -20.39 -3.44
C SER A 246 1.81 -19.96 -3.72
N TYR A 247 1.06 -20.81 -4.42
CA TYR A 247 -0.35 -20.57 -4.71
C TYR A 247 -1.15 -20.52 -3.40
N LYS A 248 -1.39 -19.32 -2.87
CA LYS A 248 -2.39 -19.08 -1.81
C LYS A 248 -3.77 -18.98 -2.46
N THR A 249 -4.77 -19.62 -1.85
CA THR A 249 -6.15 -19.64 -2.34
C THR A 249 -6.95 -18.42 -1.86
N GLU A 250 -6.45 -17.70 -0.86
CA GLU A 250 -7.13 -16.59 -0.18
C GLU A 250 -6.18 -15.41 0.04
N TYR A 251 -6.71 -14.20 -0.07
CA TYR A 251 -5.98 -12.94 0.14
C TYR A 251 -6.73 -12.02 1.12
N PRO A 252 -6.71 -12.32 2.43
CA PRO A 252 -7.34 -11.52 3.50
C PRO A 252 -7.10 -10.01 3.41
N THR A 253 -5.90 -9.60 2.97
CA THR A 253 -5.57 -8.19 2.81
C THR A 253 -6.51 -7.49 1.82
N VAL A 254 -6.67 -8.07 0.64
CA VAL A 254 -7.52 -7.52 -0.44
C VAL A 254 -8.97 -7.46 0.03
N HIS A 255 -9.43 -8.55 0.65
CA HIS A 255 -10.79 -8.65 1.16
C HIS A 255 -11.08 -7.52 2.15
N ALA A 256 -10.23 -7.37 3.16
CA ALA A 256 -10.41 -6.37 4.20
C ALA A 256 -10.31 -4.92 3.70
N LEU A 257 -9.47 -4.64 2.69
CA LEU A 257 -9.41 -3.30 2.07
C LEU A 257 -10.71 -2.95 1.34
N VAL A 258 -11.29 -3.91 0.63
CA VAL A 258 -12.60 -3.72 -0.03
C VAL A 258 -13.71 -3.57 1.01
N THR A 259 -13.67 -4.35 2.10
CA THR A 259 -14.62 -4.22 3.22
C THR A 259 -14.53 -2.88 3.92
N LEU A 260 -13.31 -2.39 4.16
CA LEU A 260 -13.05 -1.07 4.73
C LEU A 260 -13.62 0.03 3.83
N GLU A 261 -13.36 -0.03 2.53
CA GLU A 261 -13.87 0.98 1.59
C GLU A 261 -15.41 0.95 1.51
N GLY A 262 -16.02 -0.23 1.42
CA GLY A 262 -17.47 -0.39 1.33
C GLY A 262 -18.21 0.05 2.59
N THR A 263 -17.60 -0.15 3.76
CA THR A 263 -18.20 0.19 5.06
C THR A 263 -17.99 1.66 5.42
N MET A 264 -16.76 2.17 5.32
CA MET A 264 -16.38 3.46 5.89
C MET A 264 -16.22 4.58 4.84
N ASN A 265 -15.82 4.25 3.60
CA ASN A 265 -15.36 5.23 2.62
C ASN A 265 -16.20 5.24 1.33
N LEU A 266 -17.50 4.96 1.42
CA LEU A 266 -18.37 4.92 0.24
C LEU A 266 -18.30 6.21 -0.59
N THR A 267 -18.19 7.37 0.05
CA THR A 267 -18.14 8.70 -0.59
C THR A 267 -16.79 9.08 -1.20
N ALA A 268 -15.71 8.37 -0.86
CA ALA A 268 -14.37 8.66 -1.36
C ALA A 268 -14.29 8.35 -2.87
N ASP A 269 -13.42 9.06 -3.60
CA ASP A 269 -13.17 8.71 -5.00
C ASP A 269 -12.58 7.29 -5.12
N GLY A 270 -12.93 6.57 -6.18
CA GLY A 270 -12.45 5.21 -6.42
C GLY A 270 -10.96 5.11 -6.78
N GLN A 271 -10.30 6.22 -7.14
CA GLN A 271 -8.89 6.21 -7.56
C GLN A 271 -7.95 5.64 -6.50
N PRO A 272 -8.00 6.07 -5.22
CA PRO A 272 -6.96 5.63 -4.32
C PRO A 272 -7.25 4.22 -3.74
N LEU A 273 -8.44 3.64 -3.97
CA LEU A 273 -8.71 2.21 -3.71
C LEU A 273 -7.99 1.40 -4.78
N MET A 274 -8.15 1.81 -6.04
CA MET A 274 -7.45 1.19 -7.17
C MET A 274 -5.93 1.23 -6.98
N GLU A 275 -5.36 2.38 -6.57
CA GLU A 275 -3.92 2.51 -6.31
C GLU A 275 -3.47 1.60 -5.16
N HIS A 276 -4.25 1.51 -4.08
CA HIS A 276 -3.94 0.63 -2.94
C HIS A 276 -4.01 -0.85 -3.33
N LEU A 277 -5.00 -1.25 -4.14
CA LEU A 277 -5.11 -2.61 -4.66
C LEU A 277 -3.93 -2.97 -5.59
N LEU A 278 -3.49 -2.04 -6.45
CA LEU A 278 -2.30 -2.24 -7.29
C LEU A 278 -1.02 -2.34 -6.45
N LEU A 279 -0.92 -1.55 -5.38
CA LEU A 279 0.21 -1.64 -4.46
C LEU A 279 0.24 -2.99 -3.76
N VAL A 280 -0.88 -3.43 -3.18
CA VAL A 280 -0.97 -4.76 -2.54
C VAL A 280 -0.71 -5.88 -3.54
N LYS A 281 -1.24 -5.77 -4.76
CA LYS A 281 -0.94 -6.72 -5.85
C LYS A 281 0.57 -6.83 -6.10
N LYS A 282 1.29 -5.70 -6.12
CA LYS A 282 2.75 -5.67 -6.32
C LYS A 282 3.49 -6.22 -5.09
N MET A 283 3.14 -5.77 -3.88
CA MET A 283 3.77 -6.19 -2.62
C MET A 283 3.60 -7.68 -2.33
N GLN A 284 2.39 -8.23 -2.53
CA GLN A 284 2.08 -9.64 -2.28
C GLN A 284 2.18 -10.52 -3.53
N ARG A 285 2.56 -9.94 -4.69
CA ARG A 285 2.69 -10.61 -5.99
C ARG A 285 1.44 -11.40 -6.40
N ILE A 286 0.27 -10.81 -6.18
CA ILE A 286 -1.03 -11.43 -6.47
C ILE A 286 -1.26 -11.47 -8.00
N PRO A 287 -1.57 -12.63 -8.59
CA PRO A 287 -2.02 -12.69 -9.99
C PRO A 287 -3.33 -11.91 -10.20
N MET A 288 -3.51 -11.27 -11.36
CA MET A 288 -4.62 -10.32 -11.57
C MET A 288 -6.00 -10.99 -11.40
N GLN A 289 -6.23 -12.16 -12.00
CA GLN A 289 -7.46 -12.94 -11.81
C GLN A 289 -7.82 -13.21 -10.32
N TYR A 290 -6.85 -13.47 -9.44
CA TYR A 290 -7.13 -13.75 -8.03
C TYR A 290 -7.39 -12.47 -7.23
N LEU A 291 -6.73 -11.36 -7.59
CA LEU A 291 -7.05 -10.04 -7.03
C LEU A 291 -8.51 -9.69 -7.33
N LEU A 292 -8.93 -9.84 -8.60
CA LEU A 292 -10.29 -9.55 -9.05
C LEU A 292 -11.32 -10.49 -8.40
N LEU A 293 -11.01 -11.78 -8.28
CA LEU A 293 -11.85 -12.74 -7.58
C LEU A 293 -12.08 -12.32 -6.12
N GLU A 294 -11.02 -11.95 -5.41
CA GLU A 294 -11.12 -11.60 -3.99
C GLU A 294 -11.90 -10.28 -3.77
N VAL A 295 -11.78 -9.31 -4.70
CA VAL A 295 -12.62 -8.10 -4.70
C VAL A 295 -14.10 -8.47 -4.78
N TRP A 296 -14.49 -9.37 -5.68
CA TRP A 296 -15.89 -9.78 -5.80
C TRP A 296 -16.36 -10.62 -4.61
N LYS A 297 -15.51 -11.49 -4.05
CA LYS A 297 -15.84 -12.21 -2.80
C LYS A 297 -16.15 -11.23 -1.66
N ALA A 298 -15.32 -10.21 -1.47
CA ALA A 298 -15.55 -9.18 -0.44
C ALA A 298 -16.86 -8.44 -0.66
N CYS A 299 -17.22 -8.13 -1.91
CA CYS A 299 -18.52 -7.53 -2.21
C CYS A 299 -19.70 -8.46 -1.86
N MET A 300 -19.62 -9.75 -2.21
CA MET A 300 -20.66 -10.73 -1.87
C MET A 300 -20.80 -10.92 -0.35
N VAL A 301 -19.68 -11.04 0.37
CA VAL A 301 -19.67 -11.13 1.84
C VAL A 301 -20.27 -9.86 2.45
N GLY A 302 -19.90 -8.68 1.94
CA GLY A 302 -20.46 -7.41 2.38
C GLY A 302 -21.98 -7.32 2.19
N LEU A 303 -22.52 -7.81 1.06
CA LEU A 303 -23.98 -7.88 0.84
C LEU A 303 -24.68 -8.82 1.82
N ILE A 304 -24.04 -9.94 2.19
CA ILE A 304 -24.61 -10.93 3.12
C ILE A 304 -24.58 -10.43 4.56
N GLU A 305 -23.51 -9.75 4.96
CA GLU A 305 -23.28 -9.30 6.34
C GLU A 305 -23.87 -7.92 6.66
N ALA A 306 -24.29 -7.15 5.66
CA ALA A 306 -24.84 -5.81 5.85
C ALA A 306 -26.10 -5.82 6.73
N GLN A 307 -26.18 -4.90 7.68
CA GLN A 307 -27.35 -4.75 8.54
C GLN A 307 -28.54 -4.16 7.79
N GLU A 308 -29.74 -4.54 8.20
CA GLU A 308 -30.99 -4.03 7.63
C GLU A 308 -31.07 -2.50 7.76
N GLY A 309 -31.44 -1.85 6.66
CA GLY A 309 -31.57 -0.39 6.60
C GLY A 309 -30.56 0.27 5.67
N ILE A 310 -29.84 1.26 6.17
CA ILE A 310 -28.98 2.13 5.34
C ILE A 310 -27.66 1.44 4.97
N GLU A 311 -27.09 0.62 5.86
CA GLU A 311 -25.85 -0.12 5.58
C GLU A 311 -26.02 -1.08 4.39
N GLU A 312 -27.14 -1.78 4.34
CA GLU A 312 -27.51 -2.63 3.23
C GLU A 312 -27.64 -1.88 1.89
N LEU A 313 -28.20 -0.67 1.89
CA LEU A 313 -28.23 0.19 0.70
C LEU A 313 -26.82 0.67 0.31
N LYS A 314 -25.97 1.01 1.27
CA LYS A 314 -24.57 1.40 1.04
C LYS A 314 -23.79 0.27 0.35
N TRP A 315 -23.89 -0.95 0.87
CA TRP A 315 -23.22 -2.13 0.29
C TRP A 315 -23.76 -2.52 -1.09
N THR A 316 -25.06 -2.37 -1.30
CA THR A 316 -25.69 -2.56 -2.62
C THR A 316 -25.16 -1.53 -3.62
N ALA A 317 -25.13 -0.24 -3.26
CA ALA A 317 -24.58 0.80 -4.13
C ALA A 317 -23.07 0.61 -4.38
N PHE A 318 -22.31 0.22 -3.36
CA PHE A 318 -20.88 -0.07 -3.47
C PHE A 318 -20.60 -1.17 -4.50
N THR A 319 -21.29 -2.31 -4.36
CA THR A 319 -21.07 -3.51 -5.18
C THR A 319 -21.48 -3.31 -6.64
N PHE A 320 -22.66 -2.73 -6.87
CA PHE A 320 -23.24 -2.66 -8.22
C PHE A 320 -22.92 -1.37 -8.97
N LEU A 321 -22.54 -0.28 -8.29
CA LEU A 321 -22.19 1.00 -8.93
C LEU A 321 -20.71 1.36 -8.77
N LYS A 322 -20.14 1.33 -7.56
CA LYS A 322 -18.77 1.85 -7.32
C LYS A 322 -17.69 0.89 -7.83
N ILE A 323 -17.77 -0.40 -7.52
CA ILE A 323 -16.74 -1.38 -7.89
C ILE A 323 -16.57 -1.51 -9.42
N PRO A 324 -17.63 -1.62 -10.24
CA PRO A 324 -17.47 -1.64 -11.69
C PRO A 324 -16.70 -0.41 -12.24
N GLN A 325 -16.94 0.78 -11.67
CA GLN A 325 -16.21 2.00 -12.04
C GLN A 325 -14.73 1.97 -11.60
N VAL A 326 -14.45 1.41 -10.42
CA VAL A 326 -13.06 1.19 -9.93
C VAL A 326 -12.32 0.23 -10.87
N LEU A 327 -12.96 -0.87 -11.29
CA LEU A 327 -12.38 -1.83 -12.24
C LEU A 327 -12.15 -1.21 -13.63
N LEU A 328 -13.02 -0.31 -14.08
CA LEU A 328 -12.82 0.45 -15.32
C LEU A 328 -11.60 1.37 -15.24
N LYS A 329 -11.37 2.03 -14.10
CA LYS A 329 -10.14 2.80 -13.85
C LYS A 329 -8.91 1.88 -13.83
N LEU A 330 -9.01 0.72 -13.18
CA LEU A 330 -7.94 -0.29 -13.11
C LEU A 330 -7.54 -0.80 -14.50
N LYS A 331 -8.51 -1.13 -15.38
CA LYS A 331 -8.28 -1.54 -16.78
C LYS A 331 -7.43 -0.51 -17.54
N LYS A 332 -7.72 0.79 -17.38
CA LYS A 332 -6.98 1.88 -18.03
C LYS A 332 -5.52 1.94 -17.58
N CYS A 333 -5.24 1.68 -16.30
CA CYS A 333 -3.88 1.68 -15.77
C CYS A 333 -3.11 0.40 -16.13
N TYR A 334 -3.78 -0.75 -16.19
CA TYR A 334 -3.14 -2.05 -16.39
C TYR A 334 -2.64 -2.27 -17.83
N ASN A 335 -3.35 -1.77 -18.83
CA ASN A 335 -3.00 -1.94 -20.25
C ASN A 335 -1.66 -1.29 -20.68
N GLY A 336 -0.94 -0.63 -19.77
CA GLY A 336 0.40 -0.07 -20.02
C GLY A 336 1.58 -1.02 -19.72
N GLU A 337 1.39 -2.12 -18.98
CA GLU A 337 2.51 -2.95 -18.48
C GLU A 337 2.74 -4.29 -19.24
N LYS A 338 1.72 -4.90 -19.87
CA LYS A 338 1.83 -6.17 -20.64
C LYS A 338 0.74 -6.31 -21.73
N PRO A 339 0.96 -7.12 -22.80
CA PRO A 339 -0.02 -7.36 -23.87
C PRO A 339 -1.16 -8.37 -23.52
N GLN A 340 -1.29 -8.78 -22.25
CA GLN A 340 -2.38 -9.67 -21.83
C GLN A 340 -3.67 -8.86 -21.59
N ASP A 341 -4.78 -9.29 -22.20
CA ASP A 341 -6.04 -8.57 -22.12
C ASP A 341 -6.65 -8.64 -20.71
N PHE A 342 -6.78 -7.49 -20.05
CA PHE A 342 -7.47 -7.36 -18.75
C PHE A 342 -8.85 -8.03 -18.74
N CYS A 343 -9.55 -7.99 -19.88
CA CYS A 343 -10.86 -8.61 -20.06
C CYS A 343 -10.82 -10.14 -19.92
N GLU A 344 -9.72 -10.79 -20.33
CA GLU A 344 -9.54 -12.24 -20.17
C GLU A 344 -9.30 -12.61 -18.69
N GLU A 345 -8.43 -11.86 -18.00
CA GLU A 345 -8.18 -12.02 -16.56
C GLU A 345 -9.46 -11.84 -15.73
N LEU A 346 -10.30 -10.85 -16.09
CA LEU A 346 -11.59 -10.64 -15.44
C LEU A 346 -12.58 -11.79 -15.74
N ASN A 347 -12.59 -12.32 -16.97
CA ASN A 347 -13.40 -13.47 -17.30
C ASN A 347 -12.99 -14.71 -16.48
N LEU A 348 -11.68 -14.97 -16.35
CA LEU A 348 -11.17 -16.05 -15.50
C LEU A 348 -11.58 -15.87 -14.03
N ALA A 349 -11.53 -14.64 -13.51
CA ALA A 349 -12.01 -14.35 -12.16
C ALA A 349 -13.51 -14.69 -11.99
N PHE A 350 -14.36 -14.36 -12.97
CA PHE A 350 -15.78 -14.74 -12.94
C PHE A 350 -16.00 -16.25 -13.08
N GLU A 351 -15.22 -16.95 -13.90
CA GLU A 351 -15.26 -18.41 -13.99
C GLU A 351 -14.89 -19.10 -12.67
N HIS A 352 -14.01 -18.47 -11.86
CA HIS A 352 -13.75 -18.91 -10.49
C HIS A 352 -14.88 -18.54 -9.52
N LEU A 353 -15.46 -17.33 -9.62
CA LEU A 353 -16.53 -16.86 -8.75
C LEU A 353 -17.81 -17.70 -8.89
N VAL A 354 -18.19 -18.06 -10.11
CA VAL A 354 -19.37 -18.90 -10.40
C VAL A 354 -19.31 -20.25 -9.68
N LYS A 355 -18.10 -20.78 -9.43
CA LYS A 355 -17.90 -22.05 -8.72
C LYS A 355 -18.14 -21.94 -7.20
N LEU A 356 -18.24 -20.72 -6.66
CA LEU A 356 -18.52 -20.46 -5.25
C LEU A 356 -20.04 -20.39 -4.98
N THR A 357 -20.79 -21.41 -5.44
CA THR A 357 -22.25 -21.48 -5.37
C THR A 357 -22.83 -21.15 -3.98
N PRO A 358 -22.31 -21.68 -2.84
CA PRO A 358 -22.87 -21.37 -1.52
C PRO A 358 -22.79 -19.88 -1.13
N LEU A 359 -21.76 -19.17 -1.62
CA LEU A 359 -21.61 -17.73 -1.39
C LEU A 359 -22.65 -16.96 -2.23
N LEU A 360 -22.79 -17.32 -3.51
CA LEU A 360 -23.75 -16.69 -4.41
C LEU A 360 -25.20 -16.96 -3.99
N ASP A 361 -25.54 -18.17 -3.56
CA ASP A 361 -26.89 -18.51 -3.11
C ASP A 361 -27.29 -17.71 -1.85
N LYS A 362 -26.35 -17.49 -0.92
CA LYS A 362 -26.60 -16.64 0.25
C LYS A 362 -26.80 -15.18 -0.14
N ALA A 363 -26.00 -14.65 -1.06
CA ALA A 363 -26.14 -13.29 -1.56
C ALA A 363 -27.47 -13.10 -2.32
N ASP A 364 -27.82 -14.06 -3.18
CA ASP A 364 -29.08 -14.05 -3.95
C ASP A 364 -30.30 -14.14 -3.05
N HIS A 365 -30.24 -14.96 -1.99
CA HIS A 365 -31.29 -15.02 -0.98
C HIS A 365 -31.45 -13.69 -0.23
N ARG A 366 -30.35 -13.03 0.11
CA ARG A 366 -30.37 -11.75 0.84
C ARG A 366 -30.91 -10.60 -0.02
N CYS A 367 -30.47 -10.50 -1.27
CA CYS A 367 -30.86 -9.45 -2.21
C CYS A 367 -32.15 -9.76 -2.98
N ASN A 368 -32.69 -10.97 -2.84
CA ASN A 368 -33.84 -11.49 -3.60
C ASN A 368 -33.71 -11.29 -5.12
N CYS A 369 -32.51 -11.52 -5.66
CA CYS A 369 -32.22 -11.41 -7.09
C CYS A 369 -31.02 -12.27 -7.48
N ASP A 370 -30.77 -12.43 -8.78
CA ASP A 370 -29.52 -13.01 -9.28
C ASP A 370 -28.43 -11.92 -9.28
N CYS A 371 -27.64 -11.88 -8.19
CA CYS A 371 -26.62 -10.86 -8.00
C CYS A 371 -25.55 -10.94 -9.08
N LEU A 372 -25.15 -12.16 -9.46
CA LEU A 372 -24.14 -12.38 -10.48
C LEU A 372 -24.61 -11.89 -11.84
N GLN A 373 -25.85 -12.19 -12.24
CA GLN A 373 -26.41 -11.72 -13.51
C GLN A 373 -26.37 -10.20 -13.61
N LEU A 374 -26.75 -9.48 -12.56
CA LEU A 374 -26.74 -8.01 -12.55
C LEU A 374 -25.32 -7.45 -12.62
N ILE A 375 -24.36 -8.04 -11.90
CA ILE A 375 -22.94 -7.64 -11.97
C ILE A 375 -22.39 -7.83 -13.39
N LEU A 376 -22.65 -8.99 -14.01
CA LEU A 376 -22.18 -9.28 -15.36
C LEU A 376 -22.76 -8.30 -16.39
N GLN A 377 -24.02 -7.92 -16.24
CA GLN A 377 -24.67 -6.90 -17.08
C GLN A 377 -24.01 -5.52 -16.93
N GLU A 378 -23.71 -5.08 -15.71
CA GLU A 378 -23.01 -3.80 -15.49
C GLU A 378 -21.57 -3.83 -16.02
N CYS A 379 -20.84 -4.92 -15.82
CA CYS A 379 -19.50 -5.08 -16.39
C CYS A 379 -19.53 -5.08 -17.93
N ASN A 380 -20.55 -5.67 -18.54
CA ASN A 380 -20.73 -5.64 -19.99
C ASN A 380 -21.04 -4.23 -20.51
N LYS A 381 -21.92 -3.47 -19.83
CA LYS A 381 -22.20 -2.05 -20.16
C LYS A 381 -20.95 -1.17 -20.14
N LEU A 382 -20.00 -1.47 -19.26
CA LEU A 382 -18.72 -0.75 -19.12
C LEU A 382 -17.59 -1.32 -20.01
N GLU A 383 -17.92 -2.24 -20.92
CA GLU A 383 -16.95 -2.91 -21.81
C GLU A 383 -15.82 -3.64 -21.06
N LEU A 384 -16.09 -4.09 -19.83
CA LEU A 384 -15.16 -4.91 -19.04
C LEU A 384 -15.25 -6.39 -19.42
N LEU A 385 -16.40 -6.83 -19.95
CA LEU A 385 -16.67 -8.21 -20.32
C LEU A 385 -17.40 -8.29 -21.67
N SER A 386 -17.02 -9.24 -22.54
CA SER A 386 -17.68 -9.46 -23.82
C SER A 386 -19.07 -10.08 -23.67
N ASP A 387 -19.96 -9.83 -24.65
CA ASP A 387 -21.30 -10.42 -24.67
C ASP A 387 -21.30 -11.95 -24.66
N ILE A 388 -20.30 -12.55 -25.32
CA ILE A 388 -20.15 -14.00 -25.42
C ILE A 388 -19.84 -14.59 -24.04
N HIS A 389 -18.87 -14.00 -23.33
CA HIS A 389 -18.47 -14.44 -21.99
C HIS A 389 -19.60 -14.22 -20.99
N MET A 390 -20.29 -13.08 -21.03
CA MET A 390 -21.46 -12.81 -20.18
C MET A 390 -22.53 -13.89 -20.34
N LYS A 391 -22.94 -14.20 -21.58
CA LYS A 391 -23.97 -15.21 -21.85
C LYS A 391 -23.55 -16.60 -21.39
N LYS A 392 -22.28 -16.97 -21.59
CA LYS A 392 -21.70 -18.24 -21.10
C LYS A 392 -21.83 -18.36 -19.58
N LEU A 393 -21.38 -17.34 -18.83
CA LEU A 393 -21.38 -17.35 -17.37
C LEU A 393 -22.80 -17.36 -16.78
N ILE A 394 -23.72 -16.57 -17.36
CA ILE A 394 -25.14 -16.60 -16.99
C ILE A 394 -25.72 -18.00 -17.23
N GLY A 395 -25.43 -18.62 -18.38
CA GLY A 395 -25.86 -19.98 -18.70
C GLY A 395 -25.43 -20.99 -17.64
N VAL A 396 -24.16 -20.95 -17.23
CA VAL A 396 -23.63 -21.83 -16.17
C VAL A 396 -24.38 -21.61 -14.86
N ARG A 397 -24.59 -20.36 -14.44
CA ARG A 397 -25.31 -20.04 -13.19
C ARG A 397 -26.78 -20.46 -13.24
N THR A 398 -27.46 -20.31 -14.39
CA THR A 398 -28.85 -20.75 -14.53
C THR A 398 -29.01 -22.26 -14.38
N THR A 399 -28.11 -23.05 -14.97
CA THR A 399 -28.14 -24.51 -14.84
C THR A 399 -27.87 -24.98 -13.41
N ASP A 400 -26.97 -24.30 -12.70
CA ASP A 400 -26.65 -24.57 -11.29
C ASP A 400 -27.86 -24.31 -10.37
N ARG A 401 -28.60 -23.20 -10.60
CA ARG A 401 -29.80 -22.84 -9.82
C ARG A 401 -30.99 -23.78 -10.03
N GLU A 402 -31.13 -24.38 -11.21
CA GLU A 402 -32.19 -25.36 -11.50
C GLU A 402 -32.06 -26.64 -10.65
N GLN A 403 -30.87 -26.92 -10.11
CA GLN A 403 -30.59 -28.09 -9.27
C GLN A 403 -30.90 -27.87 -7.78
N VAL A 404 -31.32 -26.66 -7.37
CA VAL A 404 -31.58 -26.28 -5.97
C VAL A 404 -33.09 -26.16 -5.69
N PRO A 405 -33.61 -26.75 -4.59
CA PRO A 405 -35.02 -26.59 -4.23
C PRO A 405 -35.32 -25.13 -3.82
N GLN A 406 -36.21 -24.47 -4.56
CA GLN A 406 -36.67 -23.11 -4.26
C GLN A 406 -37.47 -23.08 -2.95
N SER A 407 -36.92 -22.49 -1.89
CA SER A 407 -37.69 -22.12 -0.70
C SER A 407 -38.55 -20.88 -1.02
N LYS A 408 -39.79 -21.09 -1.44
CA LYS A 408 -40.79 -20.02 -1.57
C LYS A 408 -41.32 -19.67 -0.18
N SER A 409 -40.74 -18.66 0.48
CA SER A 409 -41.42 -17.95 1.58
C SER A 409 -41.92 -16.60 1.05
N PRO A 410 -43.24 -16.40 0.87
CA PRO A 410 -43.78 -15.20 0.24
C PRO A 410 -44.01 -14.02 1.21
N GLU A 411 -43.53 -14.04 2.46
CA GLU A 411 -44.01 -13.10 3.48
C GLU A 411 -43.15 -11.84 3.75
N ASN A 412 -41.98 -11.66 3.12
CA ASN A 412 -41.10 -10.50 3.39
C ASN A 412 -40.80 -9.59 2.17
N SER A 413 -41.72 -9.49 1.21
CA SER A 413 -41.51 -8.75 -0.06
C SER A 413 -41.38 -7.23 0.07
N ASN A 414 -41.66 -6.63 1.24
CA ASN A 414 -41.70 -5.18 1.41
C ASN A 414 -40.43 -4.56 2.04
N VAL A 415 -39.41 -5.33 2.43
CA VAL A 415 -38.29 -4.80 3.25
C VAL A 415 -36.89 -5.03 2.65
N GLN A 416 -36.71 -5.96 1.71
CA GLN A 416 -35.38 -6.34 1.20
C GLN A 416 -34.83 -5.39 0.11
N PRO A 417 -33.50 -5.16 0.05
CA PRO A 417 -32.87 -4.32 -0.94
C PRO A 417 -32.95 -5.03 -2.30
N ASN A 418 -33.51 -4.36 -3.30
CA ASN A 418 -33.46 -4.88 -4.66
C ASN A 418 -32.34 -4.14 -5.40
N PRO A 419 -31.21 -4.78 -5.76
CA PRO A 419 -30.16 -4.16 -6.54
C PRO A 419 -30.67 -3.55 -7.87
N GLY A 420 -31.75 -4.07 -8.44
CA GLY A 420 -32.43 -3.46 -9.58
C GLY A 420 -32.95 -2.04 -9.31
N LEU A 421 -33.33 -1.72 -8.05
CA LEU A 421 -33.73 -0.36 -7.67
C LEU A 421 -32.54 0.57 -7.53
N ILE A 422 -31.38 0.10 -7.01
CA ILE A 422 -30.18 0.96 -6.90
C ILE A 422 -29.65 1.35 -8.29
N LEU A 423 -29.68 0.41 -9.24
CA LEU A 423 -29.27 0.67 -10.62
C LEU A 423 -30.19 1.68 -11.32
N ARG A 424 -31.48 1.70 -10.98
CA ARG A 424 -32.44 2.70 -11.47
C ARG A 424 -32.30 4.06 -10.75
N ALA A 425 -31.72 4.07 -9.56
CA ALA A 425 -31.49 5.29 -8.78
C ALA A 425 -30.44 6.20 -9.44
N GLU A 426 -29.37 5.63 -10.00
CA GLU A 426 -28.29 6.39 -10.63
C GLU A 426 -28.76 7.42 -11.70
N PRO A 427 -29.54 7.03 -12.73
CA PRO A 427 -30.05 7.99 -13.71
C PRO A 427 -31.04 8.96 -13.07
N THR A 428 -31.79 8.53 -12.05
CA THR A 428 -32.74 9.37 -11.31
C THR A 428 -32.04 10.49 -10.54
N VAL A 429 -30.93 10.20 -9.86
CA VAL A 429 -30.07 11.21 -9.22
C VAL A 429 -29.61 12.26 -10.23
N THR A 430 -29.19 11.80 -11.42
CA THR A 430 -28.71 12.69 -12.50
C THR A 430 -29.83 13.59 -13.02
N ASN A 431 -31.04 13.06 -13.16
CA ASN A 431 -32.21 13.83 -13.60
C ASN A 431 -32.67 14.84 -12.55
N ILE A 432 -32.71 14.46 -11.26
CA ILE A 432 -33.05 15.37 -10.17
C ILE A 432 -32.05 16.51 -10.10
N LEU A 433 -30.74 16.23 -10.21
CA LEU A 433 -29.70 17.27 -10.26
C LEU A 433 -29.97 18.30 -11.36
N LYS A 434 -30.33 17.84 -12.57
CA LYS A 434 -30.71 18.72 -13.70
C LYS A 434 -31.98 19.52 -13.41
N THR A 435 -33.00 18.92 -12.79
CA THR A 435 -34.22 19.64 -12.39
C THR A 435 -33.92 20.71 -11.35
N MET A 436 -32.99 20.44 -10.42
CA MET A 436 -32.50 21.40 -9.42
C MET A 436 -31.47 22.41 -10.00
N ASP A 437 -31.13 22.35 -11.29
CA ASP A 437 -30.39 23.41 -11.99
C ASP A 437 -31.32 24.46 -12.61
N ALA A 438 -32.62 24.17 -12.75
CA ALA A 438 -33.58 25.12 -13.28
C ALA A 438 -33.87 26.27 -12.28
N ASP A 439 -34.18 27.47 -12.80
CA ASP A 439 -34.50 28.66 -12.02
C ASP A 439 -35.57 28.39 -10.95
N HIS A 440 -35.14 28.31 -9.68
CA HIS A 440 -36.01 28.04 -8.52
C HIS A 440 -37.10 29.09 -8.31
N SER A 441 -36.90 30.31 -8.84
CA SER A 441 -37.84 31.42 -8.78
C SER A 441 -39.10 31.22 -9.64
N LYS A 442 -39.04 30.34 -10.64
CA LYS A 442 -40.15 30.16 -11.61
C LYS A 442 -41.20 29.14 -11.15
N SER A 443 -40.87 28.18 -10.27
CA SER A 443 -41.81 27.12 -9.85
C SER A 443 -41.49 26.47 -8.48
N PRO A 444 -41.58 27.21 -7.35
CA PRO A 444 -41.25 26.68 -6.02
C PRO A 444 -42.16 25.52 -5.57
N GLU A 445 -43.42 25.48 -6.03
CA GLU A 445 -44.37 24.39 -5.72
C GLU A 445 -43.98 23.07 -6.40
N GLY A 446 -43.50 23.11 -7.64
CA GLY A 446 -43.05 21.92 -8.37
C GLY A 446 -41.81 21.29 -7.72
N LEU A 447 -40.89 22.14 -7.27
CA LEU A 447 -39.71 21.71 -6.53
C LEU A 447 -40.07 21.07 -5.17
N LEU A 448 -41.03 21.68 -4.44
CA LEU A 448 -41.53 21.12 -3.20
C LEU A 448 -42.16 19.73 -3.42
N GLY A 449 -42.89 19.54 -4.52
CA GLY A 449 -43.44 18.23 -4.91
C GLY A 449 -42.35 17.17 -5.14
N VAL A 450 -41.26 17.52 -5.85
CA VAL A 450 -40.12 16.60 -6.06
C VAL A 450 -39.48 16.22 -4.72
N LEU A 451 -39.21 17.19 -3.84
CA LEU A 451 -38.64 16.92 -2.52
C LEU A 451 -39.59 16.07 -1.66
N GLY A 452 -40.89 16.36 -1.67
CA GLY A 452 -41.90 15.56 -0.96
C GLY A 452 -41.91 14.09 -1.41
N HIS A 453 -41.86 13.84 -2.72
CA HIS A 453 -41.76 12.48 -3.26
C HIS A 453 -40.46 11.78 -2.85
N MET A 454 -39.34 12.50 -2.74
CA MET A 454 -38.07 11.92 -2.27
C MET A 454 -38.13 11.47 -0.81
N LEU A 455 -38.88 12.18 0.05
CA LEU A 455 -39.03 11.82 1.46
C LEU A 455 -39.91 10.56 1.67
N SER A 456 -40.62 10.10 0.62
CA SER A 456 -41.52 8.95 0.74
C SER A 456 -40.76 7.63 0.79
N GLY A 457 -41.04 6.81 1.82
CA GLY A 457 -40.43 5.50 2.01
C GLY A 457 -38.90 5.54 2.11
N LYS A 458 -38.21 4.55 1.54
CA LYS A 458 -36.73 4.46 1.49
C LYS A 458 -36.11 5.21 0.29
N SER A 459 -36.89 6.05 -0.41
CA SER A 459 -36.47 6.70 -1.68
C SER A 459 -35.26 7.62 -1.48
N LEU A 460 -35.27 8.45 -0.43
CA LEU A 460 -34.15 9.34 -0.10
C LEU A 460 -32.86 8.55 0.13
N ASP A 461 -32.89 7.53 0.99
CA ASP A 461 -31.70 6.73 1.33
C ASP A 461 -31.12 6.01 0.11
N LEU A 462 -31.99 5.49 -0.76
CA LEU A 462 -31.62 4.84 -2.01
C LEU A 462 -30.94 5.81 -2.99
N LEU A 463 -31.49 7.03 -3.15
CA LEU A 463 -30.90 8.07 -3.98
C LEU A 463 -29.55 8.55 -3.42
N LEU A 464 -29.46 8.74 -2.09
CA LEU A 464 -28.22 9.16 -1.43
C LEU A 464 -27.13 8.09 -1.54
N ALA A 465 -27.46 6.81 -1.37
CA ALA A 465 -26.51 5.70 -1.52
C ALA A 465 -25.96 5.62 -2.95
N ALA A 466 -26.84 5.74 -3.96
CA ALA A 466 -26.42 5.79 -5.36
C ALA A 466 -25.58 7.05 -5.68
N ALA A 467 -25.95 8.21 -5.14
CA ALA A 467 -25.17 9.44 -5.29
C ALA A 467 -23.80 9.35 -4.62
N ALA A 468 -23.70 8.68 -3.46
CA ALA A 468 -22.44 8.42 -2.75
C ALA A 468 -21.53 7.53 -3.57
N ALA A 469 -22.02 6.37 -4.02
CA ALA A 469 -21.25 5.40 -4.79
C ALA A 469 -20.76 5.94 -6.15
N THR A 470 -21.51 6.87 -6.75
CA THR A 470 -21.18 7.48 -8.06
C THR A 470 -20.43 8.82 -7.96
N GLY A 471 -20.07 9.27 -6.75
CA GLY A 471 -19.34 10.54 -6.54
C GLY A 471 -20.18 11.80 -6.79
N LYS A 472 -21.51 11.68 -6.89
CA LYS A 472 -22.44 12.80 -7.14
C LYS A 472 -23.01 13.41 -5.85
N LEU A 473 -22.78 12.79 -4.69
CA LEU A 473 -23.36 13.21 -3.40
C LEU A 473 -23.00 14.65 -3.04
N LYS A 474 -21.75 15.09 -3.26
CA LYS A 474 -21.32 16.48 -3.01
C LYS A 474 -22.13 17.49 -3.82
N SER A 475 -22.32 17.21 -5.11
CA SER A 475 -23.16 18.03 -5.99
C SER A 475 -24.60 18.07 -5.51
N PHE A 476 -25.13 16.93 -5.04
CA PHE A 476 -26.46 16.80 -4.49
C PHE A 476 -26.65 17.64 -3.21
N ALA A 477 -25.72 17.52 -2.25
CA ALA A 477 -25.72 18.30 -1.02
C ALA A 477 -25.65 19.81 -1.30
N ARG A 478 -24.79 20.24 -2.23
CA ARG A 478 -24.70 21.66 -2.67
C ARG A 478 -26.04 22.19 -3.20
N LYS A 479 -26.84 21.35 -3.87
CA LYS A 479 -28.19 21.77 -4.31
C LYS A 479 -29.10 22.03 -3.13
N PHE A 480 -29.09 21.17 -2.11
CA PHE A 480 -29.88 21.41 -0.90
C PHE A 480 -29.43 22.67 -0.16
N ILE A 481 -28.12 22.96 -0.10
CA ILE A 481 -27.60 24.22 0.48
C ILE A 481 -28.16 25.43 -0.27
N LYS A 482 -28.08 25.43 -1.61
CA LYS A 482 -28.63 26.52 -2.43
C LYS A 482 -30.13 26.71 -2.22
N LEU A 483 -30.89 25.64 -2.06
CA LEU A 483 -32.32 25.70 -1.76
C LEU A 483 -32.60 26.26 -0.37
N ASN A 484 -31.81 25.85 0.63
CA ASN A 484 -31.94 26.35 1.99
C ASN A 484 -31.62 27.85 2.08
N GLU A 485 -30.57 28.30 1.37
CA GLU A 485 -30.20 29.71 1.22
C GLU A 485 -31.29 30.51 0.48
N PHE A 486 -31.83 29.98 -0.62
CA PHE A 486 -32.93 30.61 -1.34
C PHE A 486 -34.16 30.84 -0.44
N ALA A 487 -34.50 29.87 0.41
CA ALA A 487 -35.63 29.97 1.32
C ALA A 487 -35.44 31.01 2.46
N LYS A 488 -34.26 31.62 2.60
CA LYS A 488 -34.02 32.77 3.50
C LYS A 488 -34.57 34.07 2.97
N HIS A 489 -34.56 34.27 1.65
CA HIS A 489 -34.92 35.55 1.06
C HIS A 489 -36.43 35.75 1.10
N MET A 490 -36.86 36.89 1.66
CA MET A 490 -38.26 37.27 1.72
C MET A 490 -38.66 37.95 0.42
N SER A 491 -39.64 37.40 -0.30
CA SER A 491 -40.39 38.16 -1.30
C SER A 491 -41.79 38.48 -0.75
N GLY A 492 -42.46 39.53 -1.21
CA GLY A 492 -43.76 39.99 -0.68
C GLY A 492 -44.89 38.99 -0.92
N GLU A 493 -44.90 37.91 -0.13
CA GLU A 493 -45.63 36.66 -0.38
C GLU A 493 -46.96 36.57 0.38
N GLY A 494 -48.00 36.07 -0.31
CA GLY A 494 -49.24 35.63 0.33
C GLY A 494 -49.07 34.35 1.17
N THR A 495 -50.11 33.96 1.91
CA THR A 495 -50.08 32.84 2.87
C THR A 495 -49.56 31.52 2.28
N LYS A 496 -50.01 31.14 1.07
CA LYS A 496 -49.59 29.88 0.40
C LYS A 496 -48.09 29.88 0.06
N ALA A 497 -47.56 30.99 -0.46
CA ALA A 497 -46.14 31.09 -0.79
C ALA A 497 -45.26 31.04 0.47
N SER A 498 -45.70 31.66 1.57
CA SER A 498 -44.99 31.57 2.86
C SER A 498 -44.93 30.14 3.43
N GLN A 499 -45.97 29.32 3.20
CA GLN A 499 -45.99 27.89 3.57
C GLN A 499 -45.01 27.07 2.73
N VAL A 500 -44.98 27.30 1.41
CA VAL A 500 -44.06 26.61 0.48
C VAL A 500 -42.61 26.94 0.84
N ARG A 501 -42.30 28.22 1.11
CA ARG A 501 -40.96 28.66 1.54
C ARG A 501 -40.54 28.01 2.86
N ALA A 502 -41.45 27.93 3.85
CA ALA A 502 -41.19 27.26 5.11
C ALA A 502 -40.88 25.77 4.90
N LEU A 503 -41.69 25.06 4.12
CA LEU A 503 -41.47 23.64 3.82
C LEU A 503 -40.18 23.38 3.03
N LEU A 504 -39.85 24.24 2.05
CA LEU A 504 -38.59 24.13 1.32
C LEU A 504 -37.38 24.31 2.25
N PHE A 505 -37.44 25.26 3.20
CA PHE A 505 -36.40 25.42 4.22
C PHE A 505 -36.32 24.17 5.13
N ASP A 506 -37.45 23.71 5.67
CA ASP A 506 -37.48 22.57 6.61
C ASP A 506 -36.93 21.30 5.97
N ILE A 507 -37.45 20.93 4.80
CA ILE A 507 -37.09 19.69 4.11
C ILE A 507 -35.62 19.72 3.68
N SER A 508 -35.15 20.83 3.10
CA SER A 508 -33.74 20.95 2.71
C SER A 508 -32.81 20.90 3.91
N PHE A 509 -33.18 21.51 5.04
CA PHE A 509 -32.42 21.45 6.29
C PHE A 509 -32.35 20.03 6.85
N LEU A 510 -33.47 19.32 6.90
CA LEU A 510 -33.52 17.92 7.35
C LEU A 510 -32.70 17.01 6.43
N MET A 511 -32.84 17.14 5.10
CA MET A 511 -32.06 16.35 4.15
C MET A 511 -30.56 16.59 4.33
N LEU A 512 -30.12 17.83 4.55
CA LEU A 512 -28.72 18.15 4.82
C LEU A 512 -28.23 17.55 6.15
N CYS A 513 -29.02 17.66 7.22
CA CYS A 513 -28.70 17.01 8.49
C CYS A 513 -28.59 15.48 8.34
N HIS A 514 -29.51 14.87 7.59
CA HIS A 514 -29.50 13.43 7.33
C HIS A 514 -28.28 13.00 6.53
N VAL A 515 -27.89 13.76 5.49
CA VAL A 515 -26.66 13.53 4.72
C VAL A 515 -25.43 13.59 5.64
N THR A 516 -25.30 14.64 6.46
CA THR A 516 -24.18 14.80 7.38
C THR A 516 -24.10 13.65 8.40
N GLN A 517 -25.23 13.25 8.97
CA GLN A 517 -25.27 12.18 9.98
C GLN A 517 -25.01 10.78 9.41
N ILE A 518 -25.21 10.54 8.10
CA ILE A 518 -24.98 9.22 7.46
C ILE A 518 -23.61 9.11 6.80
N TYR A 519 -23.16 10.20 6.17
CA TYR A 519 -22.02 10.22 5.27
C TYR A 519 -20.88 11.14 5.72
N GLY A 520 -21.03 11.85 6.84
CA GLY A 520 -20.04 12.77 7.39
C GLY A 520 -20.16 14.20 6.84
N SER A 521 -19.63 15.17 7.59
CA SER A 521 -19.65 16.59 7.22
C SER A 521 -18.65 16.97 6.13
N GLU A 522 -17.63 16.15 5.90
CA GLU A 522 -16.64 16.34 4.83
C GLU A 522 -17.27 16.38 3.43
N VAL A 523 -18.43 15.73 3.26
CA VAL A 523 -19.23 15.78 2.02
C VAL A 523 -19.65 17.22 1.70
N ILE A 524 -19.89 18.03 2.74
CA ILE A 524 -20.34 19.42 2.63
C ILE A 524 -19.15 20.38 2.59
N THR A 525 -18.16 20.22 3.47
CA THR A 525 -17.06 21.20 3.68
C THR A 525 -15.89 21.11 2.70
N SER A 526 -15.88 20.15 1.77
CA SER A 526 -14.68 19.79 0.98
C SER A 526 -14.30 20.75 -0.17
N ASP A 527 -14.79 21.98 -0.21
CA ASP A 527 -14.24 23.06 -1.05
C ASP A 527 -14.55 24.43 -0.43
N PRO A 528 -13.55 25.30 -0.17
CA PRO A 528 -13.84 26.71 0.05
C PRO A 528 -14.41 27.26 -1.26
N SER A 529 -15.66 27.72 -1.22
CA SER A 529 -16.25 28.50 -2.31
C SER A 529 -15.31 29.66 -2.69
N ALA A 530 -15.28 30.01 -3.98
CA ALA A 530 -14.46 31.10 -4.54
C ALA A 530 -14.82 32.52 -4.03
N GLY A 531 -15.57 32.62 -2.94
CA GLY A 531 -15.81 33.81 -2.12
C GLY A 531 -16.03 33.33 -0.69
N GLY A 532 -15.13 33.68 0.22
CA GLY A 532 -14.94 33.06 1.54
C GLY A 532 -16.04 33.28 2.60
N GLU A 533 -17.31 33.42 2.22
CA GLU A 533 -18.43 33.47 3.18
C GLU A 533 -19.09 32.08 3.28
N LEU A 534 -19.13 31.53 4.50
CA LEU A 534 -19.84 30.29 4.81
C LEU A 534 -21.35 30.51 4.73
N THR A 535 -22.08 29.55 4.19
CA THR A 535 -23.55 29.54 4.24
C THR A 535 -24.05 29.36 5.67
N PHE A 536 -25.34 29.62 5.90
CA PHE A 536 -25.93 29.45 7.24
C PHE A 536 -25.81 28.01 7.71
N PHE A 537 -26.18 27.06 6.84
CA PHE A 537 -26.15 25.65 7.20
C PHE A 537 -24.72 25.19 7.50
N GLU A 538 -23.74 25.57 6.68
CA GLU A 538 -22.32 25.23 6.93
C GLU A 538 -21.83 25.77 8.27
N SER A 539 -22.17 27.03 8.58
CA SER A 539 -21.82 27.66 9.86
C SER A 539 -22.50 26.97 11.05
N TRP A 540 -23.80 26.70 10.94
CA TRP A 540 -24.57 26.03 11.98
C TRP A 540 -24.07 24.59 12.19
N MET A 541 -23.83 23.83 11.13
CA MET A 541 -23.31 22.47 11.20
C MET A 541 -21.95 22.41 11.92
N GLN A 542 -21.01 23.29 11.56
CA GLN A 542 -19.67 23.29 12.17
C GLN A 542 -19.69 23.63 13.67
N LEU A 543 -20.63 24.49 14.10
CA LEU A 543 -20.68 24.99 15.48
C LEU A 543 -21.65 24.22 16.38
N CYS A 544 -22.71 23.64 15.82
CA CYS A 544 -23.85 23.13 16.59
C CYS A 544 -24.12 21.64 16.38
N MET A 545 -23.73 21.02 15.27
CA MET A 545 -24.14 19.64 14.95
C MET A 545 -23.24 18.59 15.64
N PRO A 546 -23.77 17.74 16.54
CA PRO A 546 -23.00 16.63 17.10
C PRO A 546 -22.64 15.62 16.01
N GLU A 547 -21.35 15.30 15.90
CA GLU A 547 -20.82 14.26 15.01
C GLU A 547 -19.87 13.34 15.77
N GLU A 548 -19.66 12.12 15.26
CA GLU A 548 -18.69 11.19 15.82
C GLU A 548 -17.28 11.82 15.86
N GLY A 549 -16.61 11.76 17.01
CA GLY A 549 -15.23 12.24 17.15
C GLY A 549 -15.05 13.76 17.15
N LYS A 550 -16.13 14.55 17.02
CA LYS A 550 -16.08 16.02 17.20
C LYS A 550 -16.50 16.41 18.62
N SER A 551 -15.62 17.09 19.34
CA SER A 551 -15.96 17.78 20.60
C SER A 551 -16.45 19.20 20.29
N LEU A 552 -17.73 19.46 20.52
CA LEU A 552 -18.31 20.80 20.42
C LEU A 552 -18.36 21.45 21.81
N ASN A 553 -18.07 22.74 21.89
CA ASN A 553 -18.28 23.53 23.09
C ASN A 553 -19.61 24.31 22.96
N PRO A 554 -20.61 24.07 23.83
CA PRO A 554 -21.90 24.76 23.79
C PRO A 554 -21.82 26.27 24.03
N GLU A 555 -20.75 26.78 24.66
CA GLU A 555 -20.53 28.22 24.88
C GLU A 555 -19.99 28.94 23.64
N HIS A 556 -19.36 28.22 22.71
CA HIS A 556 -18.76 28.77 21.48
C HIS A 556 -19.70 28.68 20.26
N GLY A 557 -21.01 28.54 20.48
CA GLY A 557 -22.03 28.44 19.42
C GLY A 557 -22.23 29.74 18.61
N LEU A 558 -23.27 29.76 17.77
CA LEU A 558 -23.68 30.96 17.03
C LEU A 558 -24.00 32.11 18.01
N ARG A 559 -23.67 33.37 17.65
CA ARG A 559 -24.02 34.54 18.46
C ARG A 559 -25.54 34.61 18.67
N ILE A 560 -25.98 34.43 19.90
CA ILE A 560 -27.39 34.45 20.30
C ILE A 560 -27.78 35.90 20.61
N ASP A 561 -28.85 36.39 19.97
CA ASP A 561 -29.45 37.69 20.28
C ASP A 561 -30.53 37.51 21.36
N PRO A 562 -30.34 38.04 22.59
CA PRO A 562 -31.29 37.86 23.69
C PRO A 562 -32.70 38.35 23.35
N SER A 563 -32.81 39.43 22.58
CA SER A 563 -34.10 40.00 22.19
C SER A 563 -34.93 39.06 21.30
N LYS A 564 -34.25 38.26 20.47
CA LYS A 564 -34.89 37.25 19.60
C LYS A 564 -35.29 36.00 20.39
N VAL A 565 -34.49 35.62 21.38
CA VAL A 565 -34.80 34.51 22.29
C VAL A 565 -36.06 34.82 23.09
N GLU A 566 -36.14 36.00 23.71
CA GLU A 566 -37.33 36.44 24.46
C GLU A 566 -38.58 36.49 23.56
N ALA A 567 -38.46 37.06 22.36
CA ALA A 567 -39.56 37.12 21.40
C ALA A 567 -40.06 35.72 21.00
N LEU A 568 -39.15 34.76 20.82
CA LEU A 568 -39.49 33.39 20.44
C LEU A 568 -40.12 32.61 21.61
N ILE A 569 -39.61 32.75 22.84
CA ILE A 569 -40.21 32.16 24.05
C ILE A 569 -41.64 32.67 24.24
N ASN A 570 -41.86 33.98 24.12
CA ASN A 570 -43.19 34.58 24.24
C ASN A 570 -44.18 34.02 23.21
N HIS A 571 -43.73 33.80 21.97
CA HIS A 571 -44.56 33.17 20.93
C HIS A 571 -44.89 31.71 21.26
N LEU A 572 -43.90 30.92 21.70
CA LEU A 572 -44.08 29.49 22.03
C LEU A 572 -44.99 29.28 23.26
N ASN A 573 -44.99 30.22 24.20
CA ASN A 573 -45.85 30.19 25.38
C ASN A 573 -47.29 30.64 25.07
N SER A 574 -47.48 31.53 24.10
CA SER A 574 -48.80 31.99 23.68
C SER A 574 -49.62 30.87 23.02
N SER A 575 -50.95 30.85 23.23
CA SER A 575 -51.85 29.87 22.61
C SER A 575 -52.20 30.20 21.15
N GLY A 576 -51.53 31.17 20.54
CA GLY A 576 -51.78 31.60 19.16
C GLY A 576 -50.91 30.84 18.15
N GLU A 577 -51.45 30.55 16.96
CA GLU A 577 -50.65 29.98 15.88
C GLU A 577 -49.56 30.95 15.40
N MET A 578 -48.32 30.48 15.31
CA MET A 578 -47.21 31.23 14.73
C MET A 578 -47.52 31.56 13.25
N LYS A 579 -47.61 32.86 12.92
CA LYS A 579 -47.81 33.31 11.54
C LYS A 579 -46.55 33.03 10.73
N LEU A 580 -46.65 32.26 9.64
CA LEU A 580 -45.52 31.87 8.79
C LEU A 580 -45.03 33.01 7.83
N VAL A 581 -45.85 34.05 7.69
CA VAL A 581 -45.57 35.22 6.87
C VAL A 581 -44.42 36.01 7.50
N GLN A 582 -43.42 36.40 6.69
CA GLN A 582 -42.26 37.20 7.13
C GLN A 582 -41.32 36.56 8.16
N VAL A 583 -41.48 35.27 8.48
CA VAL A 583 -40.56 34.55 9.36
C VAL A 583 -39.25 34.22 8.65
N LYS A 584 -38.13 34.57 9.29
CA LYS A 584 -36.77 34.18 8.87
C LYS A 584 -36.32 32.92 9.63
N TRP A 585 -36.55 31.76 9.03
CA TRP A 585 -36.31 30.46 9.67
C TRP A 585 -34.86 30.20 10.10
N HIS A 586 -33.88 30.75 9.39
CA HIS A 586 -32.46 30.65 9.78
C HIS A 586 -32.16 31.40 11.09
N GLU A 587 -32.79 32.57 11.34
CA GLU A 587 -32.63 33.30 12.60
C GLU A 587 -33.33 32.58 13.76
N VAL A 588 -34.48 31.95 13.49
CA VAL A 588 -35.18 31.08 14.45
C VAL A 588 -34.27 29.91 14.85
N CYS A 589 -33.71 29.18 13.87
CA CYS A 589 -32.82 28.05 14.14
C CYS A 589 -31.55 28.46 14.91
N ALA A 590 -30.97 29.61 14.61
CA ALA A 590 -29.82 30.15 15.34
C ALA A 590 -30.15 30.54 16.80
N SER A 591 -31.40 30.91 17.09
CA SER A 591 -31.83 31.37 18.43
C SER A 591 -32.30 30.22 19.32
N LEU A 592 -32.60 29.03 18.76
CA LEU A 592 -33.13 27.88 19.50
C LEU A 592 -32.25 27.37 20.65
N PRO A 593 -30.91 27.30 20.52
CA PRO A 593 -30.04 26.96 21.65
C PRO A 593 -30.32 27.81 22.89
N GLY A 594 -30.49 29.13 22.72
CA GLY A 594 -30.81 30.06 23.81
C GLY A 594 -32.21 29.82 24.39
N VAL A 595 -33.20 29.55 23.54
CA VAL A 595 -34.57 29.22 23.98
C VAL A 595 -34.57 27.95 24.84
N VAL A 596 -33.89 26.90 24.38
CA VAL A 596 -33.84 25.62 25.08
C VAL A 596 -33.11 25.75 26.41
N ASN A 597 -32.00 26.51 26.45
CA ASN A 597 -31.28 26.80 27.68
C ASN A 597 -32.16 27.52 28.72
N GLU A 598 -32.90 28.57 28.30
CA GLU A 598 -33.81 29.29 29.20
C GLU A 598 -34.98 28.42 29.68
N VAL A 599 -35.58 27.62 28.80
CA VAL A 599 -36.65 26.68 29.18
C VAL A 599 -36.14 25.63 30.17
N LEU A 600 -34.96 25.07 29.93
CA LEU A 600 -34.32 24.11 30.83
C LEU A 600 -34.01 24.74 32.19
N ASN A 601 -33.38 25.92 32.21
CA ASN A 601 -33.08 26.66 33.44
C ASN A 601 -34.36 26.99 34.23
N ALA A 602 -35.40 27.48 33.56
CA ALA A 602 -36.68 27.78 34.21
C ALA A 602 -37.35 26.52 34.78
N TRP A 603 -37.22 25.36 34.11
CA TRP A 603 -37.72 24.09 34.61
C TRP A 603 -36.87 23.52 35.76
N GLU A 604 -35.55 23.73 35.72
CA GLU A 604 -34.62 23.37 36.79
C GLU A 604 -34.93 24.09 38.10
N HIS A 605 -35.23 25.39 38.02
CA HIS A 605 -35.58 26.25 39.14
C HIS A 605 -37.08 26.19 39.53
N GLY A 606 -37.88 25.34 38.90
CA GLY A 606 -39.29 25.14 39.24
C GLY A 606 -40.25 26.27 38.79
N LEU A 607 -39.81 27.14 37.89
CA LEU A 607 -40.64 28.21 37.30
C LEU A 607 -41.59 27.68 36.22
N LEU A 608 -41.26 26.56 35.59
CA LEU A 608 -42.10 25.85 34.62
C LEU A 608 -42.52 24.48 35.16
N THR A 609 -43.79 24.11 34.94
CA THR A 609 -44.29 22.74 35.16
C THR A 609 -44.00 21.87 33.95
N MET A 610 -44.01 20.54 34.14
CA MET A 610 -43.86 19.56 33.05
C MET A 610 -44.88 19.78 31.91
N GLU A 611 -46.12 20.15 32.24
CA GLU A 611 -47.16 20.43 31.24
C GLU A 611 -46.82 21.67 30.38
N ASN A 612 -46.27 22.72 30.99
CA ASN A 612 -45.82 23.91 30.27
C ASN A 612 -44.64 23.58 29.34
N VAL A 613 -43.68 22.79 29.83
CA VAL A 613 -42.54 22.33 29.02
C VAL A 613 -43.01 21.47 27.86
N GLN A 614 -43.93 20.53 28.10
CA GLN A 614 -44.51 19.69 27.05
C GLN A 614 -45.20 20.55 25.98
N LYS A 615 -46.02 21.53 26.38
CA LYS A 615 -46.67 22.47 25.45
C LYS A 615 -45.66 23.25 24.59
N ILE A 616 -44.58 23.75 25.19
CA ILE A 616 -43.51 24.45 24.46
C ILE A 616 -42.85 23.49 23.45
N THR A 617 -42.53 22.26 23.86
CA THR A 617 -41.90 21.26 22.98
C THR A 617 -42.82 20.80 21.84
N ASP A 618 -44.13 20.68 22.09
CA ASP A 618 -45.14 20.37 21.06
C ASP A 618 -45.24 21.52 20.04
N ASN A 619 -45.20 22.77 20.50
CA ASN A 619 -45.16 23.93 19.60
C ASN A 619 -43.87 24.01 18.77
N LEU A 620 -42.72 23.65 19.35
CA LEU A 620 -41.43 23.59 18.64
C LEU A 620 -41.46 22.57 17.48
N LYS A 621 -41.85 21.32 17.76
CA LYS A 621 -41.80 20.23 16.77
C LYS A 621 -43.00 20.21 15.80
N GLY A 622 -44.10 20.87 16.13
CA GLY A 622 -45.36 20.77 15.38
C GLY A 622 -45.47 21.61 14.13
N LYS A 623 -44.62 22.61 13.98
CA LYS A 623 -44.57 23.44 12.77
C LYS A 623 -43.38 23.02 11.89
N MET A 624 -42.18 22.97 12.46
CA MET A 624 -40.95 22.73 11.71
C MET A 624 -40.09 21.68 12.41
N CYS A 625 -39.77 20.58 11.74
CA CYS A 625 -38.97 19.52 12.33
C CYS A 625 -37.50 19.95 12.52
N SER A 626 -37.01 20.91 11.71
CA SER A 626 -35.70 21.55 11.89
C SER A 626 -35.52 22.20 13.26
N MET A 627 -36.60 22.67 13.89
CA MET A 627 -36.53 23.29 15.21
C MET A 627 -36.23 22.25 16.31
N ALA A 628 -36.84 21.06 16.22
CA ALA A 628 -36.53 19.96 17.11
C ALA A 628 -35.08 19.49 16.94
N VAL A 629 -34.59 19.39 15.69
CA VAL A 629 -33.19 19.05 15.39
C VAL A 629 -32.21 20.05 16.02
N CYS A 630 -32.44 21.36 15.85
CA CYS A 630 -31.57 22.39 16.45
C CYS A 630 -31.57 22.34 17.98
N SER A 631 -32.73 22.07 18.58
CA SER A 631 -32.90 21.98 20.03
C SER A 631 -32.15 20.78 20.62
N VAL A 632 -32.32 19.59 20.00
CA VAL A 632 -31.64 18.37 20.45
C VAL A 632 -30.13 18.43 20.19
N ALA A 633 -29.69 19.03 19.08
CA ALA A 633 -28.27 19.21 18.80
C ALA A 633 -27.54 19.94 19.95
N TRP A 634 -28.15 20.99 20.50
CA TRP A 634 -27.61 21.69 21.67
C TRP A 634 -27.74 20.87 22.97
N LEU A 635 -28.86 20.18 23.19
CA LEU A 635 -29.02 19.34 24.40
C LEU A 635 -27.98 18.23 24.48
N VAL A 636 -27.66 17.60 23.34
CA VAL A 636 -26.63 16.56 23.26
C VAL A 636 -25.25 17.10 23.65
N THR A 637 -24.88 18.31 23.18
CA THR A 637 -23.59 18.92 23.55
C THR A 637 -23.58 19.37 25.01
N HIS A 638 -24.70 19.90 25.52
CA HIS A 638 -24.85 20.29 26.91
C HIS A 638 -24.74 19.09 27.86
N ILE A 639 -25.44 17.99 27.60
CA ILE A 639 -25.40 16.77 28.44
C ILE A 639 -23.99 16.19 28.57
N ARG A 640 -23.15 16.32 27.53
CA ARG A 640 -21.75 15.87 27.57
C ARG A 640 -20.91 16.63 28.60
N LEU A 641 -21.31 17.84 28.99
CA LEU A 641 -20.65 18.63 30.03
C LEU A 641 -21.18 18.38 31.45
N LEU A 642 -22.37 17.77 31.58
CA LEU A 642 -23.04 17.58 32.86
C LEU A 642 -22.57 16.32 33.61
N GLY A 643 -22.56 16.40 34.94
CA GLY A 643 -22.44 15.23 35.82
C GLY A 643 -23.68 14.33 35.74
N LEU A 644 -23.57 13.04 36.10
CA LEU A 644 -24.66 12.06 35.91
C LEU A 644 -26.00 12.46 36.55
N GLU A 645 -25.97 13.10 37.73
CA GLU A 645 -27.17 13.50 38.47
C GLU A 645 -27.93 14.66 37.79
N GLU A 646 -27.22 15.53 37.06
CA GLU A 646 -27.77 16.72 36.40
C GLU A 646 -28.40 16.38 35.03
N ARG A 647 -28.22 15.15 34.52
CA ARG A 647 -28.66 14.77 33.16
C ARG A 647 -30.15 14.47 33.05
N GLU A 648 -30.87 14.29 34.16
CA GLU A 648 -32.25 13.79 34.16
C GLU A 648 -33.21 14.68 33.35
N LYS A 649 -33.29 15.98 33.69
CA LYS A 649 -34.19 16.94 33.01
C LYS A 649 -33.82 17.18 31.54
N PRO A 650 -32.54 17.39 31.16
CA PRO A 650 -32.13 17.46 29.76
C PRO A 650 -32.52 16.21 28.94
N LEU A 651 -32.37 15.01 29.52
CA LEU A 651 -32.75 13.75 28.84
C LEU A 651 -34.27 13.62 28.68
N GLN A 652 -35.06 14.02 29.68
CA GLN A 652 -36.52 14.10 29.56
C GLN A 652 -36.93 15.10 28.48
N LEU A 653 -36.23 16.24 28.35
CA LEU A 653 -36.51 17.22 27.32
C LEU A 653 -36.24 16.66 25.90
N ILE A 654 -35.19 15.86 25.73
CA ILE A 654 -34.95 15.11 24.48
C ILE A 654 -36.13 14.16 24.18
N GLN A 655 -36.61 13.41 25.18
CA GLN A 655 -37.74 12.48 24.98
C GLN A 655 -39.02 13.21 24.51
N LEU A 656 -39.29 14.39 25.08
CA LEU A 656 -40.42 15.22 24.66
C LEU A 656 -40.27 15.71 23.22
N LEU A 657 -39.06 16.13 22.80
CA LEU A 657 -38.79 16.62 21.44
C LEU A 657 -38.83 15.52 20.38
N VAL A 658 -38.47 14.28 20.73
CA VAL A 658 -38.49 13.12 19.82
C VAL A 658 -39.90 12.57 19.61
N SER A 659 -40.78 12.71 20.60
CA SER A 659 -42.13 12.13 20.55
C SER A 659 -43.01 12.82 19.49
N PRO A 660 -43.76 12.08 18.64
CA PRO A 660 -44.64 12.68 17.65
C PRO A 660 -45.82 13.39 18.32
N ILE A 661 -46.35 14.43 17.66
CA ILE A 661 -47.53 15.15 18.17
C ILE A 661 -48.79 14.32 18.01
N GLN A 662 -49.61 14.33 19.05
CA GLN A 662 -50.95 13.74 19.05
C GLN A 662 -51.96 14.76 18.46
N GLY A 663 -51.93 14.97 17.14
CA GLY A 663 -52.83 15.91 16.44
C GLY A 663 -52.52 16.09 14.94
N GLU A 664 -53.46 16.65 14.16
CA GLU A 664 -53.25 16.95 12.73
C GLU A 664 -52.33 18.17 12.55
N SER A 665 -51.20 17.99 11.87
CA SER A 665 -50.30 19.09 11.49
C SER A 665 -50.90 19.92 10.35
N THR A 666 -50.77 21.24 10.47
CA THR A 666 -51.22 22.21 9.45
C THR A 666 -50.39 22.23 8.17
N LEU A 667 -49.19 21.62 8.15
CA LEU A 667 -48.24 21.65 7.03
C LEU A 667 -48.08 20.27 6.36
N GLN A 668 -47.91 20.27 5.03
CA GLN A 668 -47.77 19.08 4.18
C GLN A 668 -46.56 18.21 4.57
N PHE A 669 -46.60 16.92 4.19
CA PHE A 669 -45.54 15.92 4.37
C PHE A 669 -45.05 15.75 5.82
N TYR A 670 -45.91 16.01 6.81
CA TYR A 670 -45.51 15.97 8.22
C TYR A 670 -45.03 14.58 8.64
N SER A 671 -45.74 13.52 8.24
CA SER A 671 -45.36 12.13 8.52
C SER A 671 -43.95 11.80 8.03
N GLU A 672 -43.65 12.16 6.79
CA GLU A 672 -42.37 11.89 6.14
C GLU A 672 -41.24 12.72 6.77
N ARG A 673 -41.51 13.99 7.10
CA ARG A 673 -40.55 14.86 7.81
C ARG A 673 -40.23 14.32 9.21
N VAL A 674 -41.22 13.82 9.95
CA VAL A 674 -41.02 13.24 11.28
C VAL A 674 -40.17 11.97 11.23
N ILE A 675 -40.32 11.13 10.21
CA ILE A 675 -39.47 9.92 10.04
C ILE A 675 -38.00 10.31 9.88
N ILE A 676 -37.71 11.28 9.01
CA ILE A 676 -36.33 11.74 8.78
C ILE A 676 -35.77 12.47 10.00
N MET A 677 -36.58 13.33 10.64
CA MET A 677 -36.23 13.96 11.91
C MET A 677 -35.86 12.90 12.95
N SER A 678 -36.68 11.86 13.12
CA SER A 678 -36.44 10.78 14.09
C SER A 678 -35.12 10.05 13.79
N SER A 679 -34.86 9.73 12.52
CA SER A 679 -33.59 9.13 12.07
C SER A 679 -32.37 10.03 12.35
N ILE A 680 -32.49 11.34 12.17
CA ILE A 680 -31.42 12.31 12.50
C ILE A 680 -31.18 12.35 14.01
N LEU A 681 -32.25 12.50 14.79
CA LEU A 681 -32.18 12.62 16.24
C LEU A 681 -31.64 11.35 16.90
N GLU A 682 -32.03 10.18 16.40
CA GLU A 682 -31.51 8.89 16.85
C GLU A 682 -29.98 8.82 16.75
N ARG A 683 -29.41 9.25 15.61
CA ARG A 683 -27.95 9.28 15.41
C ARG A 683 -27.25 10.33 16.27
N MET A 684 -27.82 11.54 16.38
CA MET A 684 -27.27 12.60 17.24
C MET A 684 -27.23 12.18 18.71
N CYS A 685 -28.27 11.50 19.19
CA CYS A 685 -28.41 11.09 20.58
C CYS A 685 -27.68 9.79 20.94
N ALA A 686 -27.24 9.00 19.94
CA ALA A 686 -26.74 7.64 20.14
C ALA A 686 -25.66 7.54 21.23
N ASP A 687 -24.62 8.38 21.18
CA ASP A 687 -23.51 8.36 22.14
C ASP A 687 -23.99 8.70 23.57
N VAL A 688 -24.87 9.68 23.69
CA VAL A 688 -25.36 10.18 24.99
C VAL A 688 -26.32 9.18 25.64
N LEU A 689 -27.24 8.62 24.86
CA LEU A 689 -28.20 7.62 25.35
C LEU A 689 -27.51 6.32 25.77
N GLN A 690 -26.43 5.95 25.07
CA GLN A 690 -25.64 4.79 25.43
C GLN A 690 -24.89 4.98 26.75
N GLN A 691 -24.27 6.15 26.97
CA GLN A 691 -23.55 6.45 28.22
C GLN A 691 -24.46 6.42 29.45
N THR A 692 -25.74 6.77 29.28
CA THR A 692 -26.71 6.85 30.38
C THR A 692 -27.54 5.57 30.54
N GLY A 693 -27.42 4.60 29.62
CA GLY A 693 -28.19 3.36 29.63
C GLY A 693 -29.69 3.58 29.39
N MET A 694 -30.10 4.77 28.93
CA MET A 694 -31.51 5.11 28.69
C MET A 694 -31.93 4.70 27.28
N THR A 695 -33.11 4.09 27.16
CA THR A 695 -33.73 3.77 25.87
C THR A 695 -34.82 4.79 25.55
N VAL A 696 -34.67 5.48 24.42
CA VAL A 696 -35.71 6.38 23.87
C VAL A 696 -36.32 5.70 22.65
N ARG A 697 -37.65 5.62 22.57
CA ARG A 697 -38.36 5.05 21.42
C ARG A 697 -38.51 6.10 20.33
N PHE A 698 -37.81 5.91 19.21
CA PHE A 698 -37.95 6.76 18.01
C PHE A 698 -39.04 6.21 17.07
N PRO A 699 -39.89 7.06 16.48
CA PRO A 699 -40.85 6.66 15.44
C PRO A 699 -40.15 6.06 14.21
N GLY A 700 -40.52 4.84 13.81
CA GLY A 700 -39.98 4.15 12.62
C GLY A 700 -39.01 3.00 12.89
N GLY A 701 -38.60 2.77 14.14
CA GLY A 701 -37.86 1.56 14.53
C GLY A 701 -38.77 0.32 14.51
N ALA A 702 -38.37 -0.74 13.80
CA ALA A 702 -39.18 -1.95 13.68
C ALA A 702 -39.46 -2.58 15.06
N PRO A 703 -40.68 -3.12 15.31
CA PRO A 703 -40.98 -3.84 16.54
C PRO A 703 -40.37 -5.24 16.44
N SER A 704 -39.52 -5.61 17.39
CA SER A 704 -39.33 -7.01 17.73
C SER A 704 -39.52 -7.16 19.23
N GLU A 705 -40.60 -7.83 19.63
CA GLU A 705 -40.77 -8.27 21.00
C GLU A 705 -39.67 -9.28 21.32
N GLY A 706 -38.84 -8.98 22.33
CA GLY A 706 -37.85 -9.92 22.87
C GLY A 706 -36.42 -9.84 22.31
N SER A 707 -36.09 -8.88 21.43
CA SER A 707 -34.70 -8.60 21.07
C SER A 707 -34.33 -7.13 21.35
N PRO A 708 -33.10 -6.82 21.79
CA PRO A 708 -32.69 -5.43 21.97
C PRO A 708 -32.88 -4.68 20.64
N ALA A 709 -33.38 -3.44 20.71
CA ALA A 709 -33.72 -2.61 19.55
C ALA A 709 -32.64 -2.68 18.45
N PRO A 710 -32.99 -2.56 17.15
CA PRO A 710 -32.01 -2.53 16.07
C PRO A 710 -31.15 -1.28 16.22
N VAL A 711 -30.06 -1.43 16.98
CA VAL A 711 -29.04 -0.42 17.20
C VAL A 711 -28.42 -0.13 15.83
N THR A 712 -28.83 0.96 15.17
CA THR A 712 -28.39 1.33 13.80
C THR A 712 -26.90 1.74 13.75
N ARG A 713 -26.18 1.56 14.86
CA ARG A 713 -24.78 1.92 15.06
C ARG A 713 -24.26 1.01 16.15
N GLU A 714 -23.63 -0.11 15.82
CA GLU A 714 -23.06 -1.08 16.79
C GLU A 714 -21.93 -0.41 17.60
N LEU A 715 -22.34 0.42 18.54
CA LEU A 715 -21.50 1.04 19.52
C LEU A 715 -21.12 -0.03 20.55
N LEU A 716 -19.91 0.13 21.09
CA LEU A 716 -19.23 -0.77 22.00
C LEU A 716 -20.18 -1.33 23.08
N PRO A 717 -20.11 -2.62 23.43
CA PRO A 717 -20.87 -3.15 24.56
C PRO A 717 -20.59 -2.31 25.81
N GLY A 718 -21.62 -1.74 26.41
CA GLY A 718 -21.48 -1.10 27.73
C GLY A 718 -20.90 -2.12 28.72
N ALA A 719 -19.90 -1.69 29.51
CA ALA A 719 -19.27 -2.44 30.60
C ALA A 719 -18.14 -3.46 30.28
N ARG A 720 -17.47 -3.39 29.11
CA ARG A 720 -16.23 -4.18 28.87
C ARG A 720 -14.96 -3.32 28.78
N PRO A 721 -13.82 -3.75 29.35
CA PRO A 721 -12.53 -3.08 29.15
C PRO A 721 -12.15 -3.03 27.66
N VAL A 722 -11.71 -1.86 27.19
CA VAL A 722 -11.35 -1.63 25.76
C VAL A 722 -10.30 -2.61 25.25
N ARG A 723 -9.35 -3.02 26.12
CA ARG A 723 -8.32 -4.01 25.78
C ARG A 723 -8.90 -5.39 25.47
N GLU A 724 -9.88 -5.85 26.25
CA GLU A 724 -10.52 -7.16 26.05
C GLU A 724 -11.34 -7.16 24.77
N LEU A 725 -12.01 -6.05 24.46
CA LEU A 725 -12.71 -5.91 23.20
C LEU A 725 -11.73 -5.99 22.00
N LEU A 726 -10.61 -5.28 22.05
CA LEU A 726 -9.61 -5.30 20.98
C LEU A 726 -9.05 -6.71 20.75
N SER A 727 -8.61 -7.40 21.82
CA SER A 727 -8.03 -8.74 21.71
C SER A 727 -9.07 -9.78 21.26
N SER A 728 -10.30 -9.74 21.79
CA SER A 728 -11.37 -10.65 21.35
C SER A 728 -11.80 -10.41 19.90
N THR A 729 -11.87 -9.14 19.46
CA THR A 729 -12.18 -8.79 18.07
C THR A 729 -11.08 -9.28 17.13
N PHE A 730 -9.80 -9.01 17.46
CA PHE A 730 -8.67 -9.46 16.65
C PHE A 730 -8.58 -10.99 16.58
N SER A 731 -8.76 -11.68 17.72
CA SER A 731 -8.76 -13.15 17.79
C SER A 731 -9.89 -13.76 16.95
N ALA A 732 -11.09 -13.16 16.97
CA ALA A 732 -12.20 -13.61 16.14
C ALA A 732 -11.92 -13.40 14.64
N SER A 733 -11.29 -12.29 14.26
CA SER A 733 -10.84 -12.05 12.88
C SER A 733 -9.77 -13.03 12.44
N MET A 734 -8.80 -13.34 13.31
CA MET A 734 -7.78 -14.36 13.09
C MET A 734 -8.37 -15.75 12.84
N ALA A 735 -9.35 -16.17 13.67
CA ALA A 735 -9.99 -17.47 13.53
C ALA A 735 -10.79 -17.62 12.22
N ARG A 736 -11.30 -16.51 11.68
CA ARG A 736 -12.06 -16.47 10.42
C ARG A 736 -11.18 -16.22 9.19
N GLY A 737 -9.98 -15.68 9.37
CA GLY A 737 -9.11 -15.21 8.30
C GLY A 737 -9.60 -13.95 7.57
N LEU A 738 -10.66 -13.28 8.06
CA LEU A 738 -11.33 -12.17 7.37
C LEU A 738 -11.78 -11.07 8.35
N LEU A 739 -11.76 -9.82 7.89
CA LEU A 739 -12.33 -8.67 8.59
C LEU A 739 -13.75 -8.40 8.08
N HIS A 740 -14.70 -8.44 8.99
CA HIS A 740 -16.11 -8.15 8.74
C HIS A 740 -16.47 -6.73 9.21
N THR A 741 -17.60 -6.20 8.75
CA THR A 741 -18.06 -4.82 9.05
C THR A 741 -18.10 -4.51 10.55
N ARG A 742 -18.60 -5.43 11.39
CA ARG A 742 -18.67 -5.23 12.85
C ARG A 742 -17.29 -5.11 13.51
N ALA A 743 -16.34 -5.94 13.10
CA ALA A 743 -14.97 -5.88 13.60
C ALA A 743 -14.31 -4.55 13.25
N LEU A 744 -14.56 -4.00 12.05
CA LEU A 744 -14.03 -2.69 11.65
C LEU A 744 -14.55 -1.56 12.54
N HIS A 745 -15.86 -1.50 12.81
CA HIS A 745 -16.42 -0.50 13.71
C HIS A 745 -15.88 -0.64 15.14
N ALA A 746 -15.76 -1.87 15.66
CA ALA A 746 -15.19 -2.11 16.99
C ALA A 746 -13.71 -1.69 17.10
N LEU A 747 -12.92 -1.96 16.05
CA LEU A 747 -11.51 -1.57 15.97
C LEU A 747 -11.34 -0.06 15.82
N GLU A 748 -12.17 0.59 15.00
CA GLU A 748 -12.19 2.05 14.87
C GLU A 748 -12.55 2.72 16.22
N ALA A 749 -13.59 2.23 16.90
CA ALA A 749 -13.96 2.74 18.21
C ALA A 749 -12.85 2.53 19.25
N SER A 750 -12.19 1.36 19.23
CA SER A 750 -11.05 1.07 20.11
C SER A 750 -9.85 2.00 19.84
N LEU A 751 -9.61 2.34 18.58
CA LEU A 751 -8.58 3.28 18.17
C LEU A 751 -8.87 4.70 18.69
N HIS A 752 -10.13 5.16 18.61
CA HIS A 752 -10.52 6.48 19.12
C HIS A 752 -10.44 6.55 20.65
N MET A 753 -10.81 5.50 21.39
CA MET A 753 -10.75 5.51 22.85
C MET A 753 -9.34 5.31 23.40
N GLY A 754 -8.54 4.43 22.78
CA GLY A 754 -7.21 4.08 23.27
C GLY A 754 -6.11 5.03 22.79
N GLY A 755 -6.33 5.70 21.66
CA GLY A 755 -5.31 6.50 20.99
C GLY A 755 -4.33 5.65 20.16
N LEU A 756 -3.58 6.34 19.28
CA LEU A 756 -2.72 5.73 18.26
C LEU A 756 -1.68 4.77 18.84
N HIS A 757 -0.93 5.22 19.85
CA HIS A 757 0.16 4.42 20.46
C HIS A 757 -0.37 3.19 21.18
N TRP A 758 -1.41 3.34 22.00
CA TRP A 758 -2.01 2.22 22.72
C TRP A 758 -2.55 1.17 21.75
N PHE A 759 -3.27 1.60 20.70
CA PHE A 759 -3.86 0.71 19.72
C PHE A 759 -2.78 -0.09 18.97
N THR A 760 -1.77 0.61 18.45
CA THR A 760 -0.63 0.00 17.73
C THR A 760 0.13 -0.98 18.62
N ASN A 761 0.47 -0.58 19.85
CA ASN A 761 1.23 -1.40 20.79
C ASN A 761 0.48 -2.67 21.20
N ASN A 762 -0.84 -2.60 21.43
CA ASN A 762 -1.61 -3.79 21.81
C ASN A 762 -1.79 -4.75 20.62
N LEU A 763 -2.04 -4.25 19.41
CA LEU A 763 -2.12 -5.11 18.22
C LEU A 763 -0.79 -5.80 17.88
N VAL A 764 0.34 -5.08 18.01
CA VAL A 764 1.67 -5.70 17.84
C VAL A 764 1.92 -6.76 18.91
N LYS A 765 1.45 -6.57 20.15
CA LYS A 765 1.55 -7.62 21.18
C LYS A 765 0.75 -8.86 20.82
N GLU A 766 -0.39 -8.75 20.14
CA GLU A 766 -1.12 -9.94 19.66
C GLU A 766 -0.32 -10.65 18.56
N LEU A 767 0.30 -9.93 17.63
CA LEU A 767 1.19 -10.53 16.62
C LEU A 767 2.39 -11.26 17.25
N LEU A 768 3.01 -10.66 18.27
CA LEU A 768 4.18 -11.24 18.95
C LEU A 768 3.85 -12.48 19.80
N GLN A 769 2.56 -12.79 20.01
CA GLN A 769 2.12 -14.03 20.68
C GLN A 769 2.04 -15.22 19.72
N GLU A 770 2.08 -14.99 18.41
CA GLU A 770 1.95 -16.04 17.40
C GLU A 770 3.16 -16.98 17.38
N THR A 771 2.88 -18.28 17.39
CA THR A 771 3.92 -19.34 17.41
C THR A 771 4.05 -20.07 16.07
N ARG A 772 3.02 -20.01 15.22
CA ARG A 772 2.98 -20.69 13.92
C ARG A 772 3.23 -19.68 12.79
N LYS A 773 4.05 -20.07 11.82
CA LYS A 773 4.36 -19.24 10.65
C LYS A 773 3.10 -18.80 9.88
N GLU A 774 2.19 -19.74 9.60
CA GLU A 774 0.95 -19.44 8.86
C GLU A 774 0.07 -18.43 9.60
N SER A 775 -0.10 -18.60 10.92
CA SER A 775 -0.86 -17.67 11.75
C SER A 775 -0.20 -16.30 11.83
N ALA A 776 1.14 -16.25 11.96
CA ALA A 776 1.87 -14.98 11.94
C ALA A 776 1.73 -14.25 10.57
N GLU A 777 1.70 -14.98 9.46
CA GLU A 777 1.45 -14.39 8.13
C GLU A 777 0.03 -13.84 7.99
N THR A 778 -0.99 -14.60 8.40
CA THR A 778 -2.38 -14.11 8.42
C THR A 778 -2.53 -12.90 9.33
N ALA A 779 -1.87 -12.90 10.50
CA ALA A 779 -1.87 -11.75 11.41
C ALA A 779 -1.28 -10.50 10.76
N VAL A 780 -0.20 -10.62 9.98
CA VAL A 780 0.38 -9.49 9.22
C VAL A 780 -0.61 -8.95 8.20
N GLU A 781 -1.25 -9.83 7.43
CA GLU A 781 -2.24 -9.44 6.42
C GLU A 781 -3.44 -8.73 7.04
N LEU A 782 -3.97 -9.23 8.17
CA LEU A 782 -5.07 -8.58 8.88
C LEU A 782 -4.63 -7.27 9.53
N LEU A 783 -3.49 -7.23 10.23
CA LEU A 783 -3.00 -6.01 10.88
C LEU A 783 -2.70 -4.90 9.90
N TYR A 784 -2.11 -5.22 8.75
CA TYR A 784 -1.89 -4.25 7.68
C TYR A 784 -3.23 -3.65 7.19
N SER A 785 -4.26 -4.47 7.04
CA SER A 785 -5.60 -3.99 6.69
C SER A 785 -6.24 -3.16 7.79
N ILE A 786 -6.08 -3.53 9.07
CA ILE A 786 -6.55 -2.72 10.21
C ILE A 786 -5.83 -1.37 10.24
N PHE A 787 -4.53 -1.35 9.94
CA PHE A 787 -3.74 -0.12 9.90
C PHE A 787 -4.20 0.82 8.79
N SER A 788 -4.91 0.31 7.78
CA SER A 788 -5.51 1.14 6.73
C SER A 788 -6.63 2.06 7.24
N LEU A 789 -7.11 1.89 8.47
CA LEU A 789 -7.96 2.87 9.16
C LEU A 789 -7.28 4.25 9.29
N ASP A 790 -5.97 4.26 9.53
CA ASP A 790 -5.14 5.47 9.56
C ASP A 790 -3.67 5.10 9.27
N MET A 791 -3.42 4.76 8.00
CA MET A 791 -2.16 4.14 7.57
C MET A 791 -0.95 4.99 7.96
N HIS A 792 -1.03 6.30 7.77
CA HIS A 792 0.08 7.20 8.04
C HIS A 792 0.41 7.28 9.54
N GLN A 793 -0.58 7.58 10.39
CA GLN A 793 -0.33 7.79 11.83
C GLN A 793 0.02 6.48 12.55
N LEU A 794 -0.62 5.36 12.18
CA LEU A 794 -0.30 4.05 12.74
C LEU A 794 1.09 3.57 12.30
N THR A 795 1.52 3.90 11.08
CA THR A 795 2.90 3.64 10.63
C THR A 795 3.92 4.44 11.42
N LEU A 796 3.67 5.74 11.65
CA LEU A 796 4.55 6.57 12.49
C LEU A 796 4.65 6.01 13.92
N SER A 797 3.52 5.56 14.48
CA SER A 797 3.51 4.94 15.82
C SER A 797 4.27 3.62 15.86
N LEU A 798 4.08 2.76 14.85
CA LEU A 798 4.77 1.47 14.74
C LEU A 798 6.29 1.66 14.65
N LEU A 799 6.74 2.47 13.69
CA LEU A 799 8.16 2.64 13.39
C LEU A 799 8.87 3.54 14.41
N GLY A 800 8.18 4.56 14.93
CA GLY A 800 8.75 5.57 15.82
C GLY A 800 8.66 5.24 17.31
N HIS A 801 7.64 4.50 17.74
CA HIS A 801 7.39 4.26 19.17
C HIS A 801 7.38 2.80 19.58
N VAL A 802 6.80 1.90 18.78
CA VAL A 802 6.64 0.49 19.17
C VAL A 802 7.90 -0.32 18.86
N LEU A 803 8.47 -0.13 17.67
CA LEU A 803 9.63 -0.88 17.20
C LEU A 803 10.94 -0.53 17.94
N PRO A 804 11.29 0.74 18.22
CA PRO A 804 12.56 1.06 18.85
C PRO A 804 12.75 0.44 20.25
N PRO A 805 11.74 0.42 21.16
CA PRO A 805 11.83 -0.28 22.43
C PRO A 805 11.98 -1.80 22.30
N LEU A 806 11.46 -2.43 21.24
CA LEU A 806 11.61 -3.87 21.00
C LEU A 806 13.06 -4.22 20.61
N LEU A 807 13.73 -3.33 19.87
CA LEU A 807 15.11 -3.54 19.41
C LEU A 807 16.16 -3.15 20.45
N THR A 808 15.88 -2.16 21.29
CA THR A 808 16.83 -1.64 22.29
C THR A 808 16.81 -2.40 23.62
N SER A 809 15.67 -3.00 24.00
CA SER A 809 15.50 -3.65 25.30
C SER A 809 15.85 -5.14 25.27
N PRO A 810 16.91 -5.60 25.95
CA PRO A 810 17.30 -7.02 25.96
C PRO A 810 16.20 -7.97 26.45
N ALA A 811 15.38 -7.52 27.40
CA ALA A 811 14.24 -8.30 27.92
C ALA A 811 13.16 -8.58 26.86
N LYS A 812 13.12 -7.82 25.75
CA LYS A 812 12.11 -7.96 24.69
C LYS A 812 12.63 -8.70 23.47
N TRP A 813 13.95 -8.90 23.32
CA TRP A 813 14.52 -9.62 22.19
C TRP A 813 13.95 -11.04 21.98
N PRO A 814 13.62 -11.83 23.03
CA PRO A 814 12.98 -13.13 22.83
C PRO A 814 11.65 -13.07 22.08
N LEU A 815 10.95 -11.93 22.09
CA LEU A 815 9.70 -11.75 21.33
C LEU A 815 9.95 -11.60 19.82
N LEU A 816 11.18 -11.27 19.42
CA LEU A 816 11.57 -11.06 18.02
C LEU A 816 12.12 -12.33 17.36
N THR A 817 11.97 -13.51 17.97
CA THR A 817 12.36 -14.76 17.32
C THR A 817 11.44 -15.09 16.14
N ASP A 818 11.89 -15.95 15.23
CA ASP A 818 11.05 -16.49 14.16
C ASP A 818 9.97 -17.41 14.77
N PRO A 819 8.68 -17.34 14.40
CA PRO A 819 8.07 -16.51 13.34
C PRO A 819 7.71 -15.03 13.63
N PRO A 820 7.37 -14.58 14.87
CA PRO A 820 6.77 -13.25 15.06
C PRO A 820 7.68 -12.09 14.70
N GLY A 821 9.00 -12.21 14.91
CA GLY A 821 9.95 -11.16 14.53
C GLY A 821 10.01 -10.91 13.03
N ARG A 822 9.98 -11.98 12.22
CA ARG A 822 9.94 -11.89 10.75
C ARG A 822 8.61 -11.30 10.28
N ALA A 823 7.52 -11.72 10.89
CA ALA A 823 6.19 -11.19 10.61
C ALA A 823 6.10 -9.68 10.91
N LEU A 824 6.64 -9.24 12.05
CA LEU A 824 6.70 -7.81 12.40
C LEU A 824 7.55 -7.00 11.42
N ALA A 825 8.68 -7.55 10.94
CA ALA A 825 9.51 -6.90 9.93
C ALA A 825 8.72 -6.68 8.63
N ARG A 826 7.99 -7.71 8.18
CA ARG A 826 7.11 -7.62 7.00
C ARG A 826 6.01 -6.57 7.17
N LEU A 827 5.30 -6.57 8.30
CA LEU A 827 4.27 -5.56 8.60
C LEU A 827 4.85 -4.14 8.56
N ALA A 828 6.01 -3.93 9.20
CA ALA A 828 6.69 -2.63 9.22
C ALA A 828 7.05 -2.12 7.82
N VAL A 829 7.57 -3.01 6.95
CA VAL A 829 7.89 -2.68 5.55
C VAL A 829 6.63 -2.36 4.75
N TRP A 830 5.59 -3.20 4.83
CA TRP A 830 4.32 -2.97 4.10
C TRP A 830 3.67 -1.64 4.48
N CYS A 831 3.64 -1.31 5.77
CA CYS A 831 3.13 -0.05 6.30
C CYS A 831 3.98 1.16 5.83
N ALA A 832 5.31 1.03 5.85
CA ALA A 832 6.23 2.08 5.39
C ALA A 832 6.06 2.38 3.88
N ILE A 833 6.04 1.34 3.04
CA ILE A 833 5.86 1.47 1.58
C ILE A 833 4.52 2.14 1.27
N THR A 834 3.45 1.67 1.91
CA THR A 834 2.10 2.20 1.67
C THR A 834 2.02 3.66 2.09
N SER A 835 2.51 4.01 3.27
CA SER A 835 2.55 5.40 3.74
C SER A 835 3.34 6.32 2.81
N TYR A 836 4.48 5.85 2.28
CA TYR A 836 5.32 6.62 1.35
C TYR A 836 4.65 6.84 -0.01
N SER A 837 3.95 5.82 -0.53
CA SER A 837 3.24 5.87 -1.81
C SER A 837 2.01 6.78 -1.77
N VAL A 838 1.27 6.80 -0.65
CA VAL A 838 0.04 7.57 -0.46
C VAL A 838 0.33 9.05 -0.21
N TYR A 839 1.47 9.39 0.40
CA TYR A 839 1.81 10.77 0.74
C TYR A 839 2.48 11.56 -0.41
N ASN A 840 3.37 10.92 -1.18
CA ASN A 840 4.12 11.60 -2.25
C ASN A 840 3.28 12.00 -3.48
N ARG A 841 2.05 11.47 -3.62
CA ARG A 841 1.11 11.86 -4.67
C ARG A 841 0.14 12.91 -4.13
N SER A 842 0.67 14.12 -3.99
CA SER A 842 -0.02 15.36 -3.63
C SER A 842 -1.49 15.44 -4.10
N GLN A 843 -2.38 15.03 -3.21
CA GLN A 843 -3.63 15.65 -2.81
C GLN A 843 -3.98 14.94 -1.52
N THR A 844 -4.03 15.66 -0.39
CA THR A 844 -4.67 15.17 0.83
C THR A 844 -6.13 14.90 0.49
N SER A 845 -6.40 13.74 -0.13
CA SER A 845 -7.73 13.23 -0.36
C SER A 845 -8.38 13.14 1.01
N ALA A 846 -9.63 13.56 1.11
CA ALA A 846 -10.45 13.53 2.31
C ALA A 846 -10.74 12.10 2.83
N ARG A 847 -9.87 11.13 2.53
CA ARG A 847 -9.89 9.74 2.99
C ARG A 847 -9.69 9.57 4.48
N TYR A 848 -8.96 10.51 5.06
CA TYR A 848 -8.67 10.48 6.47
C TYR A 848 -9.62 11.49 7.09
N ARG A 849 -10.66 11.02 7.79
CA ARG A 849 -11.35 11.81 8.82
C ARG A 849 -10.25 12.61 9.50
N LYS A 850 -10.20 13.93 9.29
CA LYS A 850 -9.14 14.77 9.85
C LYS A 850 -9.29 14.67 11.36
N ARG A 851 -8.56 13.73 11.97
CA ARG A 851 -8.43 13.67 13.41
C ARG A 851 -7.83 15.01 13.85
N PRO A 852 -8.28 15.57 15.00
CA PRO A 852 -7.72 16.79 15.53
C PRO A 852 -6.20 16.69 15.53
N ARG A 853 -5.56 17.76 15.04
CA ARG A 853 -4.12 17.85 14.76
C ARG A 853 -3.25 17.89 16.03
N GLU A 854 -3.81 17.50 17.18
CA GLU A 854 -3.18 17.64 18.49
C GLU A 854 -2.08 16.58 18.72
N ASP A 855 -2.22 15.37 18.15
CA ASP A 855 -1.23 14.28 18.31
C ASP A 855 0.03 14.42 17.42
N ILE A 856 0.06 15.38 16.48
CA ILE A 856 1.24 15.63 15.62
C ILE A 856 2.34 16.39 16.37
N GLU A 857 1.96 17.22 17.35
CA GLU A 857 2.91 18.04 18.10
C GLU A 857 3.89 17.21 18.95
N ASP A 858 3.46 16.02 19.40
CA ASP A 858 4.32 15.09 20.15
C ASP A 858 5.45 14.48 19.32
N TYR A 859 5.28 14.29 18.01
CA TYR A 859 6.36 13.78 17.15
C TYR A 859 7.46 14.82 16.90
N VAL A 860 7.10 16.11 16.96
CA VAL A 860 8.06 17.22 16.88
C VAL A 860 8.83 17.36 18.19
N SER A 861 8.17 17.12 19.34
CA SER A 861 8.76 17.25 20.68
C SER A 861 9.69 16.09 21.06
N LEU A 862 9.44 14.87 20.59
CA LEU A 862 10.28 13.69 20.87
C LEU A 862 11.68 13.78 20.26
N PHE A 863 11.81 14.59 19.23
CA PHE A 863 13.10 14.89 18.62
C PHE A 863 13.09 16.39 18.27
N PRO A 864 13.58 17.30 19.11
CA PRO A 864 13.78 18.68 18.70
C PRO A 864 14.98 18.72 17.77
N LEU A 865 14.76 19.01 16.49
CA LEU A 865 15.82 19.55 15.64
C LEU A 865 15.57 21.04 15.60
N ASP A 866 16.52 21.84 16.07
CA ASP A 866 16.50 23.28 15.84
C ASP A 866 16.37 23.51 14.33
N ASP A 867 15.23 24.06 13.90
CA ASP A 867 14.88 24.37 12.50
C ASP A 867 15.85 25.37 11.84
N THR A 868 16.86 25.85 12.56
CA THR A 868 17.80 26.90 12.15
C THR A 868 19.21 26.41 11.82
N GLN A 869 19.54 25.12 11.99
CA GLN A 869 20.84 24.57 11.54
C GLN A 869 20.70 23.20 10.86
N PRO A 870 21.37 22.96 9.71
CA PRO A 870 21.45 21.63 9.12
C PRO A 870 22.07 20.67 10.16
N SER A 871 21.26 19.69 10.55
CA SER A 871 21.29 19.01 11.83
C SER A 871 22.56 18.20 12.12
N LYS A 872 22.93 18.10 13.42
CA LYS A 872 23.92 17.14 13.95
C LYS A 872 23.71 15.70 13.45
N LEU A 873 22.48 15.35 13.05
CA LEU A 873 22.07 14.05 12.51
C LEU A 873 22.63 13.83 11.09
N LEU A 874 22.61 14.86 10.22
CA LEU A 874 23.34 14.86 8.95
C LEU A 874 24.85 14.67 9.19
N ARG A 875 25.41 15.31 10.24
CA ARG A 875 26.83 15.18 10.61
C ARG A 875 27.21 13.79 11.15
N LEU A 876 26.30 13.12 11.88
CA LEU A 876 26.49 11.75 12.39
C LEU A 876 26.37 10.72 11.26
N LEU A 877 25.40 10.89 10.37
CA LEU A 877 25.25 10.12 9.13
C LEU A 877 26.40 10.36 8.13
N SER A 878 27.04 11.54 8.21
CA SER A 878 28.18 11.94 7.39
C SER A 878 29.55 11.73 8.04
N SER A 879 29.65 11.09 9.22
CA SER A 879 30.85 11.16 10.08
C SER A 879 32.18 10.82 9.38
N ASN A 880 32.91 11.88 9.00
CA ASN A 880 34.36 11.91 8.93
C ASN A 880 34.84 12.06 10.38
N GLU A 881 35.66 11.16 10.89
CA GLU A 881 36.53 11.49 12.02
C GLU A 881 37.64 12.41 11.49
N GLU A 882 37.58 13.71 11.80
CA GLU A 882 38.69 14.62 11.56
C GLU A 882 39.61 14.66 12.78
N ASP A 883 40.70 13.91 12.71
CA ASP A 883 41.99 14.33 13.29
C ASP A 883 42.59 15.41 12.37
N PRO A 884 43.14 16.51 12.90
CA PRO A 884 43.74 17.54 12.07
C PRO A 884 45.17 17.15 11.66
N SER A 885 45.47 17.42 10.39
CA SER A 885 46.81 17.47 9.76
C SER A 885 47.44 16.16 9.27
N ILE A 886 47.45 15.96 7.94
CA ILE A 886 48.63 16.02 7.05
C ILE A 886 48.19 15.57 5.64
N LEU A 887 48.66 16.31 4.63
CA LEU A 887 48.46 16.04 3.21
C LEU A 887 48.91 14.63 2.80
N SER A 888 47.98 13.76 2.40
CA SER A 888 48.30 12.53 1.66
C SER A 888 47.42 12.38 0.41
N SER A 889 48.05 11.86 -0.65
CA SER A 889 47.59 11.70 -2.02
C SER A 889 46.30 10.86 -2.20
N PRO A 890 45.64 10.87 -3.37
CA PRO A 890 44.30 10.30 -3.59
C PRO A 890 44.18 8.76 -3.54
N GLY A 891 45.16 8.03 -2.99
CA GLY A 891 45.24 6.56 -3.07
C GLY A 891 44.76 5.78 -1.85
N ASP A 892 44.72 6.36 -0.65
CA ASP A 892 44.61 5.60 0.61
C ASP A 892 43.42 6.03 1.52
N ARG A 893 42.25 6.34 0.94
CA ARG A 893 41.04 6.54 1.77
C ARG A 893 40.53 5.18 2.29
N SER A 894 40.61 5.00 3.62
CA SER A 894 39.91 3.95 4.36
C SER A 894 38.41 3.93 4.03
N MET A 895 37.83 2.74 3.94
CA MET A 895 36.42 2.41 3.57
C MET A 895 35.37 2.86 4.62
N SER A 896 35.59 3.97 5.31
CA SER A 896 34.78 4.40 6.47
C SER A 896 34.09 5.76 6.31
N SER A 897 34.00 6.34 5.12
CA SER A 897 33.20 7.56 4.90
C SER A 897 31.79 7.20 4.43
N SER A 898 30.88 7.13 5.40
CA SER A 898 29.56 7.79 5.43
C SER A 898 28.88 8.22 4.12
N LEU A 899 27.54 8.08 4.10
CA LEU A 899 26.60 8.45 3.01
C LEU A 899 27.10 9.59 2.13
N SER A 900 27.01 9.45 0.80
CA SER A 900 27.33 10.56 -0.09
C SER A 900 26.45 11.75 0.29
N ALA A 901 27.08 12.88 0.67
CA ALA A 901 26.39 14.10 1.08
C ALA A 901 25.36 14.60 0.05
N ALA A 902 25.45 14.13 -1.20
CA ALA A 902 24.51 14.40 -2.29
C ALA A 902 23.13 13.73 -2.12
N GLN A 903 23.02 12.59 -1.43
CA GLN A 903 21.74 11.89 -1.23
C GLN A 903 20.89 12.53 -0.13
N LEU A 904 21.52 13.06 0.92
CA LEU A 904 20.82 13.66 2.06
C LEU A 904 20.28 15.08 1.78
N HIS A 905 20.89 15.83 0.84
CA HIS A 905 20.45 17.18 0.49
C HIS A 905 19.10 17.26 -0.25
N ASN A 906 18.63 16.15 -0.82
CA ASN A 906 17.36 16.08 -1.56
C ASN A 906 16.18 15.56 -0.72
N ILE A 907 16.40 15.14 0.53
CA ILE A 907 15.36 14.54 1.37
C ILE A 907 14.67 15.62 2.20
N ASN A 908 13.35 15.73 2.06
CA ASN A 908 12.56 16.63 2.88
C ASN A 908 12.40 16.09 4.31
N MET A 909 13.30 16.48 5.21
CA MET A 909 13.26 16.10 6.63
C MET A 909 12.11 16.76 7.42
N LYS A 910 11.34 17.67 6.80
CA LYS A 910 10.10 18.20 7.41
C LYS A 910 9.00 17.16 7.45
N GLU A 911 9.13 16.07 6.70
CA GLU A 911 8.17 14.98 6.70
C GLU A 911 8.45 14.01 7.86
N PRO A 912 7.45 13.70 8.71
CA PRO A 912 7.66 12.88 9.91
C PRO A 912 8.09 11.44 9.58
N LEU A 913 7.60 10.87 8.47
CA LEU A 913 7.94 9.51 8.05
C LEU A 913 9.43 9.38 7.69
N ASN A 914 9.97 10.32 6.92
CA ASN A 914 11.38 10.35 6.53
C ASN A 914 12.29 10.41 7.77
N ARG A 915 11.89 11.21 8.76
CA ARG A 915 12.60 11.34 10.03
C ARG A 915 12.60 10.04 10.84
N VAL A 916 11.44 9.40 10.97
CA VAL A 916 11.30 8.13 11.68
C VAL A 916 12.12 7.03 11.00
N LEU A 917 12.09 6.94 9.67
CA LEU A 917 12.90 5.98 8.90
C LEU A 917 14.40 6.23 9.07
N ALA A 918 14.86 7.48 8.97
CA ALA A 918 16.27 7.82 9.18
C ALA A 918 16.76 7.41 10.59
N ASN A 919 15.96 7.69 11.62
CA ASN A 919 16.27 7.27 13.00
C ASN A 919 16.27 5.74 13.16
N LEU A 920 15.35 5.05 12.48
CA LEU A 920 15.29 3.59 12.52
C LEU A 920 16.52 2.95 11.89
N PHE A 921 17.00 3.46 10.75
CA PHE A 921 18.23 2.97 10.11
C PHE A 921 19.50 3.26 10.95
N LEU A 922 19.53 4.37 11.68
CA LEU A 922 20.57 4.62 12.68
C LEU A 922 20.54 3.56 13.81
N LEU A 923 19.35 3.23 14.31
CA LEU A 923 19.18 2.19 15.32
C LEU A 923 19.56 0.79 14.79
N PHE A 924 19.24 0.49 13.53
CA PHE A 924 19.66 -0.74 12.86
C PHE A 924 21.18 -0.85 12.76
N SER A 925 21.84 0.25 12.34
CA SER A 925 23.30 0.32 12.27
C SER A 925 23.94 0.11 13.65
N TRP A 926 23.40 0.72 14.70
CA TRP A 926 23.84 0.49 16.07
C TRP A 926 23.65 -0.97 16.52
N SER A 927 22.50 -1.56 16.18
CA SER A 927 22.19 -2.96 16.55
C SER A 927 23.14 -3.95 15.87
N LEU A 928 23.51 -3.71 14.61
CA LEU A 928 24.43 -4.55 13.84
C LEU A 928 25.90 -4.40 14.28
N THR A 929 26.31 -3.22 14.74
CA THR A 929 27.67 -2.96 15.24
C THR A 929 27.87 -3.36 16.70
N SER A 930 26.79 -3.71 17.40
CA SER A 930 26.84 -4.23 18.76
C SER A 930 27.61 -5.54 18.85
N LYS A 931 28.26 -5.78 19.99
CA LYS A 931 28.97 -7.04 20.28
C LYS A 931 28.04 -8.24 20.50
N VAL A 932 26.73 -8.01 20.58
CA VAL A 932 25.72 -9.03 20.87
C VAL A 932 24.84 -9.26 19.63
N ALA A 933 25.07 -10.37 18.94
CA ALA A 933 24.18 -10.87 17.90
C ALA A 933 23.02 -11.65 18.53
N GLY A 934 21.80 -11.42 18.05
CA GLY A 934 20.58 -12.04 18.57
C GLY A 934 19.35 -11.79 17.70
N PRO A 935 18.13 -12.02 18.23
CA PRO A 935 16.88 -11.80 17.48
C PRO A 935 16.74 -10.37 16.92
N GLN A 936 17.26 -9.36 17.62
CA GLN A 936 17.29 -7.97 17.18
C GLN A 936 18.13 -7.75 15.90
N THR A 937 19.28 -8.42 15.76
CA THR A 937 20.11 -8.34 14.53
C THR A 937 19.47 -9.13 13.39
N GLN A 938 18.79 -10.23 13.72
CA GLN A 938 18.06 -11.03 12.73
C GLN A 938 16.82 -10.30 12.20
N PHE A 939 16.12 -9.54 13.06
CA PHE A 939 15.04 -8.64 12.65
C PHE A 939 15.49 -7.65 11.58
N VAL A 940 16.65 -7.02 11.76
CA VAL A 940 17.20 -6.05 10.79
C VAL A 940 17.45 -6.72 9.43
N GLN A 941 17.94 -7.96 9.43
CA GLN A 941 18.11 -8.75 8.21
C GLN A 941 16.77 -8.97 7.50
N TRP A 942 15.75 -9.45 8.22
CA TRP A 942 14.42 -9.69 7.65
C TRP A 942 13.76 -8.42 7.13
N PHE A 943 13.93 -7.29 7.83
CA PHE A 943 13.40 -6.01 7.37
C PHE A 943 14.00 -5.62 6.00
N VAL A 944 15.31 -5.75 5.83
CA VAL A 944 15.99 -5.44 4.58
C VAL A 944 15.62 -6.43 3.46
N GLU A 945 15.51 -7.72 3.79
CA GLU A 945 15.03 -8.75 2.85
C GLU A 945 13.62 -8.44 2.32
N GLU A 946 12.69 -8.08 3.21
CA GLU A 946 11.31 -7.76 2.84
C GLU A 946 11.23 -6.48 2.00
N CYS A 947 12.06 -5.46 2.29
CA CYS A 947 12.17 -4.27 1.42
C CYS A 947 12.51 -4.66 -0.02
N VAL A 948 13.49 -5.55 -0.20
CA VAL A 948 13.94 -6.02 -1.53
C VAL A 948 12.89 -6.90 -2.22
N GLN A 949 12.20 -7.77 -1.47
CA GLN A 949 11.19 -8.66 -2.04
C GLN A 949 9.95 -7.91 -2.55
N CYS A 950 9.53 -6.83 -1.87
CA CYS A 950 8.29 -6.12 -2.18
C CYS A 950 8.35 -5.26 -3.45
N GLU A 951 9.54 -4.79 -3.88
CA GLU A 951 9.62 -3.75 -4.92
C GLU A 951 10.78 -3.96 -5.92
N GLN A 952 10.49 -4.38 -7.16
CA GLN A 952 11.49 -4.45 -8.24
C GLN A 952 11.92 -3.06 -8.81
N GLY A 953 11.55 -1.94 -8.17
CA GLY A 953 11.89 -0.58 -8.65
C GLY A 953 11.71 0.59 -7.69
N SER A 954 11.04 0.40 -6.54
CA SER A 954 10.77 1.44 -5.53
C SER A 954 11.56 1.25 -4.22
N CYS A 955 12.39 0.18 -4.12
CA CYS A 955 13.30 -0.08 -2.99
C CYS A 955 14.12 1.15 -2.57
N THR A 956 14.42 2.03 -3.53
CA THR A 956 15.09 3.31 -3.31
C THR A 956 14.36 4.20 -2.31
N SER A 957 13.04 4.13 -2.18
CA SER A 957 12.24 4.99 -1.30
C SER A 957 12.45 4.74 0.19
N ILE A 958 12.76 3.51 0.62
CA ILE A 958 13.07 3.21 2.03
C ILE A 958 14.57 2.97 2.21
N LEU A 959 15.22 2.22 1.31
CA LEU A 959 16.63 1.86 1.46
C LEU A 959 17.58 3.03 1.25
N HIS A 960 17.15 4.17 0.68
CA HIS A 960 18.03 5.35 0.57
C HIS A 960 18.44 5.95 1.92
N PHE A 961 17.73 5.62 3.01
CA PHE A 961 18.12 5.98 4.38
C PHE A 961 19.20 5.05 4.97
N MET A 962 19.50 3.93 4.32
CA MET A 962 20.46 2.93 4.81
C MET A 962 21.91 3.41 4.65
N PRO A 963 22.72 3.47 5.72
CA PRO A 963 24.13 3.81 5.62
C PRO A 963 24.95 2.73 4.87
N PHE A 964 25.94 3.13 4.06
CA PHE A 964 26.83 2.18 3.37
C PHE A 964 27.61 1.26 4.33
N THR A 965 27.95 1.75 5.53
CA THR A 965 28.62 0.96 6.58
C THR A 965 27.76 -0.22 7.04
N MET A 966 26.42 -0.05 7.02
CA MET A 966 25.46 -1.08 7.41
C MET A 966 25.51 -2.28 6.47
N VAL A 967 25.71 -2.07 5.16
CA VAL A 967 25.83 -3.15 4.18
C VAL A 967 26.95 -4.12 4.55
N SER A 968 28.12 -3.58 4.93
CA SER A 968 29.27 -4.42 5.30
C SER A 968 29.03 -5.24 6.57
N GLU A 969 28.23 -4.74 7.50
CA GLU A 969 27.85 -5.46 8.72
C GLU A 969 26.75 -6.49 8.44
N LEU A 970 25.77 -6.16 7.60
CA LEU A 970 24.74 -7.12 7.14
C LEU A 970 25.38 -8.33 6.47
N MET A 971 26.41 -8.15 5.66
CA MET A 971 27.13 -9.24 4.99
C MET A 971 27.76 -10.26 5.96
N LYS A 972 27.95 -9.92 7.24
CA LYS A 972 28.46 -10.85 8.25
C LYS A 972 27.37 -11.80 8.77
N LEU A 973 26.10 -11.51 8.52
CA LEU A 973 24.98 -12.33 8.95
C LEU A 973 24.80 -13.54 8.02
N PRO A 974 24.55 -14.74 8.57
CA PRO A 974 24.53 -16.00 7.80
C PRO A 974 23.42 -16.07 6.75
N GLY A 975 22.35 -15.27 6.86
CA GLY A 975 21.27 -15.27 5.88
C GLY A 975 21.45 -14.31 4.69
N MET A 976 22.49 -13.46 4.70
CA MET A 976 22.79 -12.55 3.59
C MET A 976 23.59 -13.20 2.44
N ASN A 977 23.64 -14.53 2.38
CA ASN A 977 24.41 -15.32 1.40
C ASN A 977 23.77 -15.38 -0.01
N ASN A 978 22.95 -14.39 -0.39
CA ASN A 978 22.31 -14.35 -1.71
C ASN A 978 22.85 -13.18 -2.55
N PRO A 979 23.64 -13.44 -3.61
CA PRO A 979 24.18 -12.38 -4.48
C PRO A 979 23.13 -11.43 -5.03
N LYS A 980 21.89 -11.88 -5.29
CA LYS A 980 20.81 -11.02 -5.79
C LYS A 980 20.37 -9.99 -4.74
N LEU A 981 20.30 -10.41 -3.48
CA LEU A 981 19.95 -9.54 -2.36
C LEU A 981 21.01 -8.46 -2.17
N ILE A 982 22.29 -8.83 -2.22
CA ILE A 982 23.42 -7.88 -2.11
C ILE A 982 23.33 -6.81 -3.19
N LEU A 983 23.10 -7.21 -4.44
CA LEU A 983 22.97 -6.26 -5.54
C LEU A 983 21.77 -5.32 -5.36
N ALA A 984 20.66 -5.81 -4.80
CA ALA A 984 19.44 -5.04 -4.61
C ALA A 984 19.52 -4.01 -3.47
N ILE A 985 20.27 -4.31 -2.40
CA ILE A 985 20.43 -3.37 -1.26
C ILE A 985 21.50 -2.31 -1.52
N THR A 986 22.39 -2.53 -2.50
CA THR A 986 23.45 -1.58 -2.86
C THR A 986 23.02 -0.67 -3.99
N ASP A 987 23.27 0.63 -3.85
CA ASP A 987 23.07 1.57 -4.96
C ASP A 987 24.17 1.41 -6.02
N LEU A 988 23.89 0.62 -7.06
CA LEU A 988 24.81 0.34 -8.16
C LEU A 988 25.02 1.54 -9.10
N SER A 989 24.24 2.62 -8.99
CA SER A 989 24.46 3.84 -9.78
C SER A 989 25.76 4.54 -9.35
N LEU A 990 26.13 4.42 -8.07
CA LEU A 990 27.30 5.04 -7.49
C LEU A 990 28.54 4.12 -7.61
N PRO A 991 29.73 4.65 -7.96
CA PRO A 991 30.96 3.87 -8.00
C PRO A 991 31.30 3.19 -6.67
N LEU A 992 31.04 3.87 -5.54
CA LEU A 992 31.25 3.30 -4.21
C LEU A 992 30.30 2.12 -3.95
N GLY A 993 29.03 2.24 -4.34
CA GLY A 993 28.05 1.15 -4.20
C GLY A 993 28.43 -0.08 -5.02
N ARG A 994 28.95 0.10 -6.24
CA ARG A 994 29.51 -1.00 -7.05
C ARG A 994 30.69 -1.71 -6.39
N ARG A 995 31.60 -0.97 -5.74
CA ARG A 995 32.73 -1.56 -4.99
C ARG A 995 32.28 -2.36 -3.78
N VAL A 996 31.30 -1.85 -3.02
CA VAL A 996 30.72 -2.55 -1.87
C VAL A 996 30.00 -3.81 -2.31
N ALA A 997 29.20 -3.73 -3.39
CA ALA A 997 28.52 -4.87 -3.98
C ALA A 997 29.51 -5.94 -4.47
N ALA A 998 30.58 -5.54 -5.16
CA ALA A 998 31.60 -6.48 -5.65
C ALA A 998 32.27 -7.22 -4.50
N LYS A 999 32.62 -6.51 -3.42
CA LYS A 999 33.20 -7.12 -2.21
C LYS A 999 32.22 -8.07 -1.53
N GLY A 1000 30.95 -7.68 -1.39
CA GLY A 1000 29.90 -8.50 -0.78
C GLY A 1000 29.64 -9.78 -1.57
N VAL A 1001 29.44 -9.67 -2.89
CA VAL A 1001 29.21 -10.82 -3.78
C VAL A 1001 30.43 -11.73 -3.85
N ALA A 1002 31.65 -11.19 -3.76
CA ALA A 1002 32.87 -11.97 -3.75
C ALA A 1002 33.06 -12.79 -2.46
N ALA A 1003 32.55 -12.30 -1.32
CA ALA A 1003 32.66 -12.94 -0.01
C ALA A 1003 31.66 -14.10 0.21
N VAL A 1004 30.53 -14.07 -0.48
CA VAL A 1004 29.49 -15.11 -0.52
C VAL A 1004 29.78 -16.15 -1.58
#